data_AF-A0A4Z1JM25-F1
#
_entry.id   AF-A0A4Z1JM25-F1
#
_cell.length_a   1.000
_cell.length_b   1.000
_cell.length_c   1.000
_cell.angle_alpha   90.00
_cell.angle_beta   90.00
_cell.angle_gamma   90.00
#
_symmetry.space_group_name_H-M   'P 1'
#
loop_
_entity.id
_entity.type
_entity.pdbx_description
1 polymer ?
#
loop_
_entity_poly.entity_id
_entity_poly.type
_entity_poly.pdbx_seq_one_letter_code
_entity_poly.pdbx_strand_id
1 'polypeptide(L)'
;MYHDCNSHNGVDTNGAMNSRSSSFSVPSARLHQRPSFSHRISFAVSSAEQGEATNVPNVAERQIDEEIEEIKRYEDFTTIGNTPLLSGLRQMRNMVLISVGCDDWHRWSSFPPVNYVIYTLFATIFALTSASLVRSFAPYAAGSGISEIKCIIAGFVMKGFLGFWTLIIKSIALPLAIASGLSVGKEGPSVHYAVCTGNVISRLFEKYKRNASKTREILSACAAAGVAVAFGSPIGGVLFSLEEMSSYFPLKTMWRSYFCALVATAVLAAMNPFRTGQLVMFQVHYDREWHFFEVIFYIILGIFGGLYGAFMIKWNLRAQAFRKKYLTKYAILEATLLATGTALICYPNMFLRIDMTESMEILFLECEGAEDYNGLCDKENRWKMVFSLTLATIIRMFLVIISYGCKVPAGIFVPSMAIGASFGRTIGILVQAIHEAYPASVFFAACQPDVPCITPGTYAFLGAAAALSGIMHITVSVVVIMFELTGATTYILPTMIVVGVTKAVSEFFGKGGIADRMIWFNGFPFLDNKEEHTFGVPVSQVMTGDVVILPTTGYTMRHLEKLLLEDRYQGFPIVEDRVSKILVGYIGRTELRYAIDRVKRDRTISPSAKCYFSPPNNNSTQDPVTPTTPAASITFEGMASSSVDFSRFIDSTPVTVHPRLPLETVMELFQKIGPRVILIEYHGKLEGLVTVKDVLKYQFKVEANEGFREERSPVLSNNEERLWGVMRSVGTWYANTLISSAMSTSIKSPNQNILLTPSSDLIENGKIIDPYNLPHPVIFLSGTTNYNKDESRWQEVLTDRLLARSRSTSTDDKNVTSEPNSFAPVTIIDPYNPAWDSTWREDLSDEKFVTQVNFELKGLELADVVVVGFIGADVRAGKIGAGGTALLELGMTLKRKGQKVIVCVEKGFWKEGYVKVLCERFGVQCLDSLSMAETIVGEGVDSWESELSQMTGLV
;
A
#
# COMPACT_ATOMS: atom_id res chain seq x y z
N MET A 1 -45.77 14.45 -14.98
CA MET A 1 -46.98 14.91 -15.69
C MET A 1 -48.15 14.74 -14.73
N TYR A 2 -49.12 15.66 -14.74
CA TYR A 2 -50.35 15.59 -13.92
C TYR A 2 -51.41 14.67 -14.55
N HIS A 3 -52.55 14.51 -13.85
CA HIS A 3 -53.74 13.67 -14.13
C HIS A 3 -53.60 12.21 -13.66
N ASP A 4 -54.40 11.71 -12.70
CA ASP A 4 -55.87 11.66 -12.49
C ASP A 4 -56.44 10.32 -13.00
N CYS A 5 -57.08 9.55 -12.11
CA CYS A 5 -58.50 9.23 -12.23
C CYS A 5 -59.07 8.52 -10.99
N ASN A 6 -60.21 9.02 -10.52
CA ASN A 6 -61.05 8.42 -9.47
C ASN A 6 -61.77 7.15 -9.95
N SER A 7 -62.18 6.26 -9.04
CA SER A 7 -63.57 6.24 -8.50
C SER A 7 -64.01 4.87 -7.94
N HIS A 8 -64.60 4.87 -6.74
CA HIS A 8 -66.04 4.56 -6.59
C HIS A 8 -66.61 4.91 -5.19
N ASN A 9 -67.83 5.45 -5.24
CA ASN A 9 -68.78 5.87 -4.18
C ASN A 9 -68.95 4.88 -2.99
N GLY A 10 -69.45 5.21 -1.79
CA GLY A 10 -70.13 6.40 -1.20
C GLY A 10 -70.30 6.18 0.33
N VAL A 11 -71.27 6.72 1.11
CA VAL A 11 -72.32 7.76 0.94
C VAL A 11 -72.94 8.07 2.35
N ASP A 12 -73.48 9.28 2.59
CA ASP A 12 -74.32 9.75 3.73
C ASP A 12 -73.82 9.67 5.21
N THR A 13 -74.30 10.46 6.20
CA THR A 13 -74.74 11.88 6.31
C THR A 13 -74.62 12.37 7.78
N ASN A 14 -74.47 13.69 7.98
CA ASN A 14 -74.93 14.56 9.11
C ASN A 14 -74.97 14.10 10.59
N GLY A 15 -74.61 15.01 11.53
CA GLY A 15 -75.31 15.04 12.84
C GLY A 15 -74.63 15.58 14.11
N ALA A 16 -74.27 16.87 14.16
CA ALA A 16 -74.22 17.77 15.33
C ALA A 16 -74.00 17.27 16.80
N MET A 17 -72.97 17.86 17.42
CA MET A 17 -72.95 18.46 18.79
C MET A 17 -73.56 17.74 20.01
N ASN A 18 -72.73 17.56 21.05
CA ASN A 18 -72.94 18.41 22.24
C ASN A 18 -71.68 18.65 23.08
N SER A 19 -71.69 19.75 23.83
CA SER A 19 -70.54 20.33 24.54
C SER A 19 -70.74 20.33 26.07
N ARG A 20 -69.65 20.32 26.86
CA ARG A 20 -69.31 21.38 27.85
C ARG A 20 -68.16 21.02 28.82
N SER A 21 -67.33 22.03 29.11
CA SER A 21 -66.65 22.39 30.39
C SER A 21 -65.94 21.33 31.27
N SER A 22 -64.82 21.61 31.97
CA SER A 22 -63.89 22.76 31.99
C SER A 22 -62.70 22.48 32.95
N SER A 23 -61.62 23.27 32.80
CA SER A 23 -60.68 23.73 33.86
C SER A 23 -59.87 22.72 34.71
N PHE A 24 -58.55 22.85 34.61
CA PHE A 24 -57.51 22.33 35.50
C PHE A 24 -57.60 22.85 36.96
N SER A 25 -57.16 22.04 37.93
CA SER A 25 -56.31 22.49 39.06
C SER A 25 -55.51 21.32 39.66
N VAL A 26 -54.37 21.61 40.32
CA VAL A 26 -53.37 20.63 40.80
C VAL A 26 -53.25 20.71 42.33
N PRO A 27 -53.00 19.59 43.03
CA PRO A 27 -52.25 19.60 44.29
C PRO A 27 -51.02 18.68 44.29
N SER A 28 -50.05 19.01 45.16
CA SER A 28 -48.74 18.35 45.30
C SER A 28 -48.70 17.34 46.46
N ALA A 29 -47.87 16.28 46.35
CA ALA A 29 -47.58 15.31 47.42
C ALA A 29 -46.10 14.87 47.42
N ARG A 30 -45.62 14.33 48.55
CA ARG A 30 -44.21 14.33 48.98
C ARG A 30 -43.39 13.07 48.64
N LEU A 31 -42.07 13.21 48.71
CA LEU A 31 -41.07 12.14 48.51
C LEU A 31 -41.14 11.02 49.57
N HIS A 32 -40.88 9.78 49.12
CA HIS A 32 -40.24 8.72 49.90
C HIS A 32 -39.01 8.20 49.15
N GLN A 33 -37.84 8.16 49.81
CA GLN A 33 -36.61 7.60 49.24
C GLN A 33 -36.61 6.06 49.34
N ARG A 34 -36.30 5.37 48.22
CA ARG A 34 -35.97 3.93 48.22
C ARG A 34 -34.48 3.74 48.59
N PRO A 35 -34.11 2.73 49.40
CA PRO A 35 -32.71 2.42 49.69
C PRO A 35 -31.98 1.80 48.48
N SER A 36 -30.67 1.98 48.44
CA SER A 36 -29.82 1.68 47.27
C SER A 36 -29.58 0.18 47.03
N PHE A 37 -29.24 -0.13 45.78
CA PHE A 37 -29.07 -1.48 45.23
C PHE A 37 -28.08 -2.36 46.02
N SER A 38 -26.97 -1.78 46.48
CA SER A 38 -25.92 -2.48 47.23
C SER A 38 -26.43 -3.18 48.50
N HIS A 39 -27.41 -2.58 49.19
CA HIS A 39 -27.94 -3.12 50.44
C HIS A 39 -28.86 -4.33 50.24
N ARG A 40 -29.39 -4.53 49.01
CA ARG A 40 -30.21 -5.70 48.65
C ARG A 40 -29.35 -6.90 48.26
N ILE A 41 -28.25 -6.65 47.55
CA ILE A 41 -27.27 -7.69 47.19
C ILE A 41 -26.62 -8.28 48.44
N SER A 42 -26.22 -7.45 49.41
CA SER A 42 -25.68 -7.94 50.69
C SER A 42 -26.66 -8.83 51.46
N PHE A 43 -27.97 -8.57 51.36
CA PHE A 43 -29.00 -9.39 52.01
C PHE A 43 -29.21 -10.71 51.25
N ALA A 44 -29.29 -10.68 49.91
CA ALA A 44 -29.44 -11.87 49.08
C ALA A 44 -28.24 -12.82 49.19
N VAL A 45 -27.02 -12.30 49.28
CA VAL A 45 -25.80 -13.10 49.52
C VAL A 45 -25.84 -13.72 50.92
N SER A 46 -26.24 -12.96 51.95
CA SER A 46 -26.38 -13.50 53.32
C SER A 46 -27.44 -14.59 53.45
N SER A 47 -28.49 -14.59 52.62
CA SER A 47 -29.50 -15.66 52.59
C SER A 47 -29.02 -16.89 51.81
N ALA A 48 -28.11 -16.73 50.84
CA ALA A 48 -27.56 -17.85 50.07
C ALA A 48 -26.56 -18.72 50.87
N GLU A 49 -25.92 -18.17 51.91
CA GLU A 49 -25.00 -18.92 52.78
C GLU A 49 -25.69 -19.91 53.75
N GLN A 50 -27.02 -19.86 53.89
CA GLN A 50 -27.75 -20.67 54.89
C GLN A 50 -28.44 -21.94 54.35
N GLY A 51 -28.35 -22.21 53.05
CA GLY A 51 -28.47 -23.57 52.49
C GLY A 51 -29.69 -24.41 52.90
N GLU A 52 -30.91 -23.91 52.72
CA GLU A 52 -32.14 -24.67 52.98
C GLU A 52 -33.07 -24.66 51.76
N ALA A 53 -33.46 -25.84 51.27
CA ALA A 53 -34.22 -26.03 50.04
C ALA A 53 -35.59 -26.68 50.33
N THR A 54 -36.68 -25.94 50.14
CA THR A 54 -38.05 -26.49 50.18
C THR A 54 -38.99 -25.80 49.18
N ASN A 55 -39.88 -26.60 48.58
CA ASN A 55 -40.78 -26.24 47.49
C ASN A 55 -41.87 -25.21 47.85
N VAL A 56 -42.07 -24.20 47.01
CA VAL A 56 -43.34 -23.46 46.86
C VAL A 56 -43.56 -23.12 45.37
N PRO A 57 -44.64 -23.56 44.71
CA PRO A 57 -44.87 -23.32 43.29
C PRO A 57 -45.70 -22.05 42.98
N ASN A 58 -45.57 -21.55 41.74
CA ASN A 58 -46.54 -20.74 41.00
C ASN A 58 -46.94 -19.34 41.51
N VAL A 59 -46.05 -18.64 42.22
CA VAL A 59 -46.16 -17.16 42.41
C VAL A 59 -45.02 -16.42 41.71
N ALA A 60 -43.79 -16.93 41.81
CA ALA A 60 -42.62 -16.29 41.20
C ALA A 60 -42.67 -16.24 39.66
N GLU A 61 -43.05 -17.34 38.98
CA GLU A 61 -43.12 -17.35 37.50
C GLU A 61 -44.12 -16.32 36.96
N ARG A 62 -45.30 -16.16 37.58
CA ARG A 62 -46.27 -15.14 37.14
C ARG A 62 -45.79 -13.71 37.38
N GLN A 63 -45.02 -13.47 38.44
CA GLN A 63 -44.41 -12.15 38.67
C GLN A 63 -43.23 -11.89 37.73
N ILE A 64 -42.51 -12.93 37.31
CA ILE A 64 -41.47 -12.84 36.27
C ILE A 64 -42.11 -12.58 34.91
N ASP A 65 -43.22 -13.24 34.58
CA ASP A 65 -43.97 -12.99 33.34
C ASP A 65 -44.59 -11.56 33.32
N GLU A 66 -45.15 -11.08 34.43
CA GLU A 66 -45.61 -9.68 34.56
C GLU A 66 -44.45 -8.67 34.47
N GLU A 67 -43.28 -8.93 35.09
CA GLU A 67 -42.10 -8.08 34.91
C GLU A 67 -41.53 -8.15 33.48
N ILE A 68 -41.61 -9.30 32.79
CA ILE A 68 -41.21 -9.43 31.38
C ILE A 68 -42.19 -8.68 30.46
N GLU A 69 -43.50 -8.70 30.74
CA GLU A 69 -44.47 -7.85 30.02
C GLU A 69 -44.27 -6.36 30.33
N GLU A 70 -43.88 -5.98 31.55
CA GLU A 70 -43.57 -4.59 31.89
C GLU A 70 -42.23 -4.13 31.25
N ILE A 71 -41.22 -5.00 31.16
CA ILE A 71 -39.96 -4.75 30.45
C ILE A 71 -40.22 -4.61 28.93
N LYS A 72 -41.03 -5.48 28.32
CA LYS A 72 -41.47 -5.32 26.92
C LYS A 72 -42.20 -3.98 26.71
N ARG A 73 -42.99 -3.53 27.69
CA ARG A 73 -43.66 -2.22 27.66
C ARG A 73 -42.69 -1.04 27.79
N TYR A 74 -41.45 -1.26 28.23
CA TYR A 74 -40.38 -0.26 28.26
C TYR A 74 -39.53 -0.20 26.98
N GLU A 75 -39.50 -1.24 26.14
CA GLU A 75 -38.82 -1.19 24.83
C GLU A 75 -39.55 -0.32 23.79
N ASP A 76 -40.86 -0.10 23.94
CA ASP A 76 -41.66 0.73 23.02
C ASP A 76 -41.46 2.25 23.19
N PHE A 77 -40.61 2.71 24.12
CA PHE A 77 -40.38 4.15 24.38
C PHE A 77 -39.46 4.86 23.36
N THR A 78 -39.75 4.72 22.06
CA THR A 78 -39.14 5.55 20.99
C THR A 78 -39.77 6.95 20.83
N THR A 79 -40.63 7.34 21.77
CA THR A 79 -41.28 8.66 21.85
C THR A 79 -41.17 9.30 23.23
N ILE A 80 -40.13 10.13 23.42
CA ILE A 80 -40.12 11.49 24.05
C ILE A 80 -38.65 11.86 24.31
N GLY A 81 -38.16 12.96 23.74
CA GLY A 81 -36.75 13.34 23.87
C GLY A 81 -36.30 14.45 22.91
N ASN A 82 -37.00 15.58 22.87
CA ASN A 82 -36.62 16.72 22.04
C ASN A 82 -35.30 17.36 22.54
N THR A 83 -34.18 16.99 21.93
CA THR A 83 -32.91 17.72 22.02
C THR A 83 -32.38 18.05 20.62
N PRO A 84 -31.88 19.28 20.37
CA PRO A 84 -31.57 19.77 19.03
C PRO A 84 -30.31 19.15 18.39
N LEU A 85 -29.65 18.22 19.08
CA LEU A 85 -28.44 17.51 18.59
C LEU A 85 -28.77 16.19 17.86
N LEU A 86 -29.98 15.65 18.04
CA LEU A 86 -30.45 14.40 17.41
C LEU A 86 -31.32 14.62 16.16
N SER A 87 -31.74 15.87 15.88
CA SER A 87 -32.52 16.22 14.69
C SER A 87 -31.74 15.97 13.39
N GLY A 88 -30.45 16.33 13.35
CA GLY A 88 -29.57 16.04 12.20
C GLY A 88 -29.41 14.53 11.94
N LEU A 89 -29.39 13.71 12.98
CA LEU A 89 -29.34 12.25 12.86
C LEU A 89 -30.69 11.65 12.42
N ARG A 90 -31.83 12.22 12.85
CA ARG A 90 -33.15 11.83 12.30
C ARG A 90 -33.31 12.19 10.82
N GLN A 91 -32.70 13.27 10.35
CA GLN A 91 -32.77 13.67 8.94
C GLN A 91 -31.91 12.75 8.04
N MET A 92 -30.76 12.27 8.51
CA MET A 92 -30.06 11.14 7.87
C MET A 92 -30.87 9.83 7.95
N ARG A 93 -31.49 9.53 9.10
CA ARG A 93 -32.30 8.30 9.27
C ARG A 93 -33.41 8.20 8.23
N ASN A 94 -34.12 9.30 7.95
CA ASN A 94 -35.19 9.31 6.94
C ASN A 94 -34.66 9.32 5.49
N MET A 95 -33.39 9.68 5.25
CA MET A 95 -32.76 9.59 3.93
C MET A 95 -32.24 8.18 3.61
N VAL A 96 -31.96 7.37 4.65
CA VAL A 96 -31.54 5.97 4.55
C VAL A 96 -32.73 4.98 4.61
N LEU A 97 -33.92 5.44 4.99
CA LEU A 97 -35.10 4.57 5.18
C LEU A 97 -35.78 4.09 3.88
N ILE A 98 -35.27 4.46 2.70
CA ILE A 98 -35.76 3.98 1.40
C ILE A 98 -34.85 2.86 0.88
N SER A 99 -35.00 1.69 1.52
CA SER A 99 -34.69 0.40 0.92
C SER A 99 -35.62 -0.64 1.55
N VAL A 100 -36.87 -0.65 1.08
CA VAL A 100 -37.61 -1.92 0.98
C VAL A 100 -36.85 -2.72 -0.07
N GLY A 101 -36.64 -4.02 0.17
CA GLY A 101 -35.81 -4.86 -0.71
C GLY A 101 -36.20 -4.67 -2.17
N CYS A 102 -35.22 -4.31 -3.01
CA CYS A 102 -35.40 -4.46 -4.44
C CYS A 102 -35.36 -5.96 -4.73
N ASP A 103 -36.44 -6.47 -5.31
CA ASP A 103 -36.41 -7.75 -6.01
C ASP A 103 -35.28 -7.75 -7.06
N ASP A 104 -34.86 -8.96 -7.44
CA ASP A 104 -33.82 -9.28 -8.43
C ASP A 104 -33.59 -8.25 -9.53
N TRP A 105 -32.30 -8.09 -9.92
CA TRP A 105 -31.81 -7.26 -11.04
C TRP A 105 -32.89 -6.98 -12.10
N HIS A 106 -33.45 -5.77 -12.06
CA HIS A 106 -34.58 -5.39 -12.90
C HIS A 106 -34.20 -5.58 -14.38
N ARG A 107 -34.91 -6.49 -15.08
CA ARG A 107 -34.67 -6.76 -16.49
C ARG A 107 -35.17 -5.58 -17.32
N TRP A 108 -34.26 -4.67 -17.66
CA TRP A 108 -34.51 -3.45 -18.45
C TRP A 108 -35.09 -3.73 -19.84
N SER A 109 -34.85 -4.92 -20.39
CA SER A 109 -35.45 -5.37 -21.65
C SER A 109 -35.69 -6.88 -21.65
N SER A 110 -36.65 -7.34 -22.46
CA SER A 110 -36.82 -8.75 -22.79
C SER A 110 -35.69 -9.30 -23.69
N PHE A 111 -34.88 -8.42 -24.30
CA PHE A 111 -33.77 -8.82 -25.18
C PHE A 111 -32.46 -9.01 -24.38
N PRO A 112 -31.91 -10.23 -24.27
CA PRO A 112 -30.78 -10.50 -23.38
C PRO A 112 -29.50 -9.66 -23.62
N PRO A 113 -29.10 -9.36 -24.88
CA PRO A 113 -27.94 -8.50 -25.14
C PRO A 113 -28.08 -7.07 -24.60
N VAL A 114 -29.30 -6.52 -24.54
CA VAL A 114 -29.51 -5.16 -23.99
C VAL A 114 -29.28 -5.15 -22.48
N ASN A 115 -29.73 -6.17 -21.75
CA ASN A 115 -29.45 -6.29 -20.31
C ASN A 115 -27.94 -6.44 -20.03
N TYR A 116 -27.22 -7.15 -20.89
CA TYR A 116 -25.76 -7.32 -20.79
C TYR A 116 -24.99 -6.01 -21.03
N VAL A 117 -25.39 -5.23 -22.05
CA VAL A 117 -24.81 -3.90 -22.31
C VAL A 117 -25.11 -2.94 -21.16
N ILE A 118 -26.34 -2.93 -20.62
CA ILE A 118 -26.72 -2.07 -19.49
C ILE A 118 -25.94 -2.44 -18.22
N TYR A 119 -25.80 -3.74 -17.90
CA TYR A 119 -24.98 -4.21 -16.78
C TYR A 119 -23.52 -3.74 -16.90
N THR A 120 -22.93 -3.93 -18.08
CA THR A 120 -21.55 -3.48 -18.37
C THR A 120 -21.41 -1.96 -18.28
N LEU A 121 -22.40 -1.19 -18.76
CA LEU A 121 -22.40 0.27 -18.70
C LEU A 121 -22.43 0.78 -17.25
N PHE A 122 -23.29 0.24 -16.39
CA PHE A 122 -23.30 0.60 -14.97
C PHE A 122 -21.98 0.25 -14.26
N ALA A 123 -21.44 -0.95 -14.51
CA ALA A 123 -20.15 -1.38 -13.98
C ALA A 123 -19.02 -0.40 -14.33
N THR A 124 -18.90 -0.02 -15.60
CA THR A 124 -17.88 0.94 -16.05
C THR A 124 -18.03 2.33 -15.45
N ILE A 125 -19.26 2.86 -15.33
CA ILE A 125 -19.52 4.18 -14.74
C ILE A 125 -19.15 4.20 -13.25
N PHE A 126 -19.51 3.16 -12.49
CA PHE A 126 -19.17 3.08 -11.06
C PHE A 126 -17.66 2.91 -10.82
N ALA A 127 -16.95 2.13 -11.65
CA ALA A 127 -15.49 2.04 -11.59
C ALA A 127 -14.80 3.37 -11.93
N LEU A 128 -15.25 4.03 -13.01
CA LEU A 128 -14.70 5.31 -13.48
C LEU A 128 -14.85 6.40 -12.41
N THR A 129 -16.05 6.51 -11.81
CA THR A 129 -16.33 7.49 -10.74
C THR A 129 -15.52 7.20 -9.47
N SER A 130 -15.44 5.93 -9.02
CA SER A 130 -14.61 5.54 -7.87
C SER A 130 -13.12 5.88 -8.08
N ALA A 131 -12.54 5.47 -9.23
CA ALA A 131 -11.13 5.73 -9.54
C ALA A 131 -10.81 7.23 -9.69
N SER A 132 -11.74 8.00 -10.27
CA SER A 132 -11.62 9.45 -10.40
C SER A 132 -11.63 10.17 -9.05
N LEU A 133 -12.53 9.79 -8.13
CA LEU A 133 -12.58 10.35 -6.77
C LEU A 133 -11.28 10.08 -5.99
N VAL A 134 -10.77 8.84 -6.04
CA VAL A 134 -9.53 8.46 -5.36
C VAL A 134 -8.33 9.21 -5.94
N ARG A 135 -8.17 9.27 -7.27
CA ARG A 135 -7.03 9.96 -7.91
C ARG A 135 -7.05 11.47 -7.67
N SER A 136 -8.23 12.09 -7.67
CA SER A 136 -8.36 13.56 -7.64
C SER A 136 -8.31 14.14 -6.22
N PHE A 137 -8.93 13.48 -5.23
CA PHE A 137 -9.07 14.04 -3.88
C PHE A 137 -8.17 13.39 -2.83
N ALA A 138 -7.95 12.07 -2.90
CA ALA A 138 -7.27 11.33 -1.83
C ALA A 138 -6.57 10.07 -2.35
N PRO A 139 -5.37 10.18 -2.98
CA PRO A 139 -4.66 9.02 -3.54
C PRO A 139 -4.27 7.98 -2.48
N TYR A 140 -4.15 8.39 -1.20
CA TYR A 140 -3.96 7.50 -0.05
C TYR A 140 -5.19 6.64 0.32
N ALA A 141 -6.34 6.83 -0.33
CA ALA A 141 -7.53 5.99 -0.10
C ALA A 141 -7.48 4.65 -0.86
N ALA A 142 -6.65 4.53 -1.90
CA ALA A 142 -6.50 3.33 -2.73
C ALA A 142 -6.05 2.09 -1.92
N GLY A 143 -6.38 0.89 -2.43
CA GLY A 143 -6.03 -0.39 -1.82
C GLY A 143 -6.76 -0.64 -0.49
N SER A 144 -6.23 -1.58 0.31
CA SER A 144 -6.82 -1.96 1.60
C SER A 144 -6.53 -0.91 2.67
N GLY A 145 -5.25 -0.59 2.87
CA GLY A 145 -4.76 0.25 3.97
C GLY A 145 -4.18 -0.52 5.16
N ILE A 146 -4.26 -1.87 5.17
CA ILE A 146 -3.81 -2.71 6.29
C ILE A 146 -2.29 -2.65 6.46
N SER A 147 -1.51 -2.84 5.39
CA SER A 147 -0.05 -2.75 5.38
C SER A 147 0.45 -1.40 5.93
N GLU A 148 -0.22 -0.31 5.55
CA GLU A 148 0.09 1.04 5.99
C GLU A 148 -0.27 1.27 7.47
N ILE A 149 -1.41 0.75 7.94
CA ILE A 149 -1.80 0.78 9.36
C ILE A 149 -0.79 0.01 10.22
N LYS A 150 -0.39 -1.19 9.80
CA LYS A 150 0.63 -2.03 10.46
C LYS A 150 1.95 -1.27 10.63
N CYS A 151 2.41 -0.58 9.58
CA CYS A 151 3.57 0.32 9.64
C CYS A 151 3.37 1.49 10.64
N ILE A 152 2.18 2.11 10.69
CA ILE A 152 1.89 3.23 11.58
C ILE A 152 1.85 2.80 13.06
N ILE A 153 1.30 1.61 13.35
CA ILE A 153 1.27 1.02 14.69
C ILE A 153 2.68 0.65 15.15
N ALA A 154 3.48 -0.01 14.29
CA ALA A 154 4.91 -0.28 14.54
C ALA A 154 5.73 1.00 14.75
N GLY A 155 5.30 2.12 14.13
CA GLY A 155 5.66 3.47 14.56
C GLY A 155 6.08 4.43 13.47
N PHE A 156 6.00 4.02 12.20
CA PHE A 156 6.32 4.84 11.05
C PHE A 156 5.17 5.80 10.70
N VAL A 157 5.38 7.10 10.91
CA VAL A 157 4.30 8.10 10.77
C VAL A 157 4.11 8.55 9.32
N MET A 158 3.07 8.03 8.65
CA MET A 158 2.63 8.52 7.35
C MET A 158 1.70 9.74 7.49
N LYS A 159 2.10 10.88 6.94
CA LYS A 159 1.28 12.11 6.97
C LYS A 159 0.14 12.03 5.95
N GLY A 160 -1.07 12.42 6.35
CA GLY A 160 -2.25 12.48 5.49
C GLY A 160 -3.03 11.17 5.33
N PHE A 161 -2.40 10.01 5.53
CA PHE A 161 -3.02 8.69 5.38
C PHE A 161 -4.25 8.50 6.29
N LEU A 162 -4.11 8.69 7.60
CA LEU A 162 -5.22 8.69 8.56
C LEU A 162 -5.99 10.03 8.61
N GLY A 163 -6.17 10.68 7.46
CA GLY A 163 -6.82 11.99 7.34
C GLY A 163 -8.35 11.94 7.45
N PHE A 164 -8.96 13.11 7.64
CA PHE A 164 -10.41 13.26 7.52
C PHE A 164 -10.87 13.17 6.04
N TRP A 165 -10.07 13.71 5.12
CA TRP A 165 -10.34 13.62 3.67
C TRP A 165 -10.22 12.19 3.13
N THR A 166 -9.25 11.40 3.61
CA THR A 166 -9.13 9.98 3.21
C THR A 166 -10.31 9.16 3.73
N LEU A 167 -10.81 9.44 4.94
CA LEU A 167 -12.04 8.84 5.47
C LEU A 167 -13.24 9.09 4.56
N ILE A 168 -13.55 10.36 4.24
CA ILE A 168 -14.71 10.71 3.39
C ILE A 168 -14.61 10.05 2.00
N ILE A 169 -13.47 10.21 1.32
CA ILE A 169 -13.33 9.70 -0.05
C ILE A 169 -13.37 8.17 -0.06
N LYS A 170 -12.76 7.49 0.93
CA LYS A 170 -12.79 6.02 1.01
C LYS A 170 -14.19 5.49 1.30
N SER A 171 -14.97 6.15 2.15
CA SER A 171 -16.36 5.78 2.44
C SER A 171 -17.30 5.93 1.24
N ILE A 172 -17.06 6.88 0.33
CA ILE A 172 -17.87 7.07 -0.88
C ILE A 172 -17.39 6.18 -2.03
N ALA A 173 -16.07 6.05 -2.22
CA ALA A 173 -15.49 5.32 -3.35
C ALA A 173 -15.56 3.79 -3.18
N LEU A 174 -15.64 3.27 -1.96
CA LEU A 174 -15.70 1.82 -1.70
C LEU A 174 -17.03 1.17 -2.14
N PRO A 175 -18.23 1.70 -1.79
CA PRO A 175 -19.49 1.18 -2.33
C PRO A 175 -19.54 1.22 -3.85
N LEU A 176 -19.03 2.29 -4.48
CA LEU A 176 -18.93 2.40 -5.95
C LEU A 176 -17.97 1.35 -6.55
N ALA A 177 -16.85 1.06 -5.89
CA ALA A 177 -15.93 0.02 -6.34
C ALA A 177 -16.57 -1.39 -6.28
N ILE A 178 -17.35 -1.70 -5.25
CA ILE A 178 -18.05 -2.99 -5.11
C ILE A 178 -19.22 -3.07 -6.11
N ALA A 179 -20.04 -2.02 -6.20
CA ALA A 179 -21.14 -1.93 -7.17
C ALA A 179 -20.68 -2.00 -8.64
N SER A 180 -19.39 -1.76 -8.92
CA SER A 180 -18.82 -1.92 -10.26
C SER A 180 -18.56 -3.37 -10.68
N GLY A 181 -18.77 -4.36 -9.80
CA GLY A 181 -18.51 -5.77 -10.07
C GLY A 181 -17.02 -6.14 -10.12
N LEU A 182 -16.11 -5.22 -9.78
CA LEU A 182 -14.70 -5.54 -9.56
C LEU A 182 -14.55 -6.59 -8.45
N SER A 183 -13.60 -7.51 -8.59
CA SER A 183 -13.39 -8.58 -7.61
C SER A 183 -12.61 -8.07 -6.39
N VAL A 184 -13.29 -7.27 -5.56
CA VAL A 184 -12.77 -6.56 -4.39
C VAL A 184 -13.76 -6.62 -3.22
N GLY A 185 -13.26 -6.68 -1.98
CA GLY A 185 -14.07 -6.74 -0.76
C GLY A 185 -14.01 -5.48 0.10
N LYS A 186 -15.02 -5.30 0.97
CA LYS A 186 -15.13 -4.16 1.91
C LYS A 186 -14.25 -4.28 3.16
N GLU A 187 -13.91 -5.49 3.63
CA GLU A 187 -13.36 -5.69 4.98
C GLU A 187 -11.93 -5.16 5.17
N GLY A 188 -11.09 -5.20 4.13
CA GLY A 188 -9.76 -4.60 4.21
C GLY A 188 -9.80 -3.07 4.40
N PRO A 189 -10.55 -2.36 3.53
CA PRO A 189 -10.93 -0.96 3.71
C PRO A 189 -11.68 -0.64 5.01
N SER A 190 -12.38 -1.61 5.62
CA SER A 190 -13.20 -1.37 6.80
C SER A 190 -12.35 -1.02 8.04
N VAL A 191 -11.30 -1.80 8.26
CA VAL A 191 -10.27 -1.53 9.27
C VAL A 191 -9.71 -0.11 9.08
N HIS A 192 -9.52 0.34 7.84
CA HIS A 192 -9.01 1.67 7.57
C HIS A 192 -10.00 2.81 7.89
N TYR A 193 -11.31 2.65 7.66
CA TYR A 193 -12.28 3.67 8.12
C TYR A 193 -12.26 3.77 9.65
N ALA A 194 -12.11 2.65 10.36
CA ALA A 194 -12.20 2.61 11.81
C ALA A 194 -10.97 3.29 12.44
N VAL A 195 -9.78 2.98 11.94
CA VAL A 195 -8.51 3.60 12.37
C VAL A 195 -8.45 5.08 11.98
N CYS A 196 -8.95 5.48 10.80
CA CYS A 196 -9.12 6.89 10.43
C CYS A 196 -10.03 7.63 11.43
N THR A 197 -11.19 7.06 11.73
CA THR A 197 -12.18 7.64 12.66
C THR A 197 -11.57 7.79 14.06
N GLY A 198 -10.89 6.75 14.57
CA GLY A 198 -10.17 6.79 15.84
C GLY A 198 -9.07 7.86 15.87
N ASN A 199 -8.30 8.02 14.80
CA ASN A 199 -7.29 9.09 14.70
C ASN A 199 -7.93 10.50 14.66
N VAL A 200 -9.02 10.69 13.92
CA VAL A 200 -9.73 11.98 13.86
C VAL A 200 -10.32 12.34 15.23
N ILE A 201 -10.99 11.40 15.90
CA ILE A 201 -11.59 11.62 17.23
C ILE A 201 -10.50 11.82 18.30
N SER A 202 -9.42 11.03 18.30
CA SER A 202 -8.35 11.15 19.30
C SER A 202 -7.65 12.52 19.28
N ARG A 203 -7.61 13.20 18.13
CA ARG A 203 -7.06 14.56 17.99
C ARG A 203 -7.87 15.64 18.71
N LEU A 204 -9.14 15.39 19.00
CA LEU A 204 -10.00 16.27 19.80
C LEU A 204 -9.60 16.26 21.29
N PHE A 205 -8.91 15.21 21.75
CA PHE A 205 -8.50 15.04 23.14
C PHE A 205 -7.00 15.25 23.33
N GLU A 206 -6.62 16.27 24.11
CA GLU A 206 -5.21 16.66 24.30
C GLU A 206 -4.34 15.51 24.86
N LYS A 207 -4.92 14.67 25.73
CA LYS A 207 -4.32 13.45 26.30
C LYS A 207 -3.77 12.49 25.24
N TYR A 208 -4.45 12.33 24.11
CA TYR A 208 -4.08 11.41 23.03
C TYR A 208 -3.32 12.14 21.91
N LYS A 209 -3.64 13.41 21.67
CA LYS A 209 -2.89 14.29 20.74
C LYS A 209 -1.42 14.48 21.13
N ARG A 210 -1.09 14.55 22.42
CA ARG A 210 0.29 14.75 22.91
C ARG A 210 1.11 13.47 23.06
N ASN A 211 0.49 12.30 23.22
CA ASN A 211 1.19 11.06 23.53
C ASN A 211 0.98 10.01 22.43
N ALA A 212 1.97 9.89 21.54
CA ALA A 212 1.95 8.97 20.40
C ALA A 212 1.78 7.49 20.77
N SER A 213 2.28 7.05 21.94
CA SER A 213 2.10 5.67 22.42
C SER A 213 0.61 5.39 22.70
N LYS A 214 -0.06 6.31 23.41
CA LYS A 214 -1.51 6.22 23.65
C LYS A 214 -2.33 6.42 22.38
N THR A 215 -1.83 7.14 21.38
CA THR A 215 -2.45 7.17 20.04
C THR A 215 -2.41 5.77 19.43
N ARG A 216 -1.24 5.09 19.41
CA ARG A 216 -1.10 3.73 18.86
C ARG A 216 -2.01 2.72 19.56
N GLU A 217 -2.13 2.78 20.89
CA GLU A 217 -3.11 1.97 21.65
C GLU A 217 -4.55 2.13 21.11
N ILE A 218 -4.98 3.38 20.83
CA ILE A 218 -6.30 3.66 20.25
C ILE A 218 -6.40 3.16 18.80
N LEU A 219 -5.35 3.34 17.98
CA LEU A 219 -5.38 2.86 16.59
C LEU A 219 -5.55 1.34 16.54
N SER A 220 -4.85 0.58 17.40
CA SER A 220 -5.01 -0.88 17.50
C SER A 220 -6.41 -1.28 18.00
N ALA A 221 -6.98 -0.54 18.97
CA ALA A 221 -8.36 -0.76 19.42
C ALA A 221 -9.41 -0.48 18.33
N CYS A 222 -9.23 0.58 17.55
CA CYS A 222 -10.10 0.90 16.42
C CYS A 222 -9.93 -0.09 15.26
N ALA A 223 -8.73 -0.64 15.04
CA ALA A 223 -8.52 -1.71 14.07
C ALA A 223 -9.32 -2.97 14.46
N ALA A 224 -9.24 -3.39 15.72
CA ALA A 224 -10.06 -4.49 16.25
C ALA A 224 -11.57 -4.25 16.07
N ALA A 225 -12.05 -3.04 16.39
CA ALA A 225 -13.47 -2.69 16.21
C ALA A 225 -13.90 -2.66 14.73
N GLY A 226 -13.02 -2.26 13.80
CA GLY A 226 -13.31 -2.30 12.37
C GLY A 226 -13.48 -3.73 11.83
N VAL A 227 -12.64 -4.66 12.29
CA VAL A 227 -12.78 -6.09 11.97
C VAL A 227 -14.02 -6.69 12.63
N ALA A 228 -14.32 -6.31 13.88
CA ALA A 228 -15.52 -6.76 14.56
C ALA A 228 -16.81 -6.33 13.85
N VAL A 229 -16.88 -5.10 13.33
CA VAL A 229 -18.02 -4.62 12.53
C VAL A 229 -18.05 -5.24 11.13
N ALA A 230 -16.90 -5.58 10.55
CA ALA A 230 -16.82 -6.28 9.26
C ALA A 230 -17.42 -7.69 9.29
N PHE A 231 -17.07 -8.48 10.30
CA PHE A 231 -17.42 -9.89 10.40
C PHE A 231 -18.49 -10.20 11.46
N GLY A 232 -19.04 -9.21 12.17
CA GLY A 232 -19.92 -9.43 13.31
C GLY A 232 -19.23 -10.11 14.52
N SER A 233 -17.90 -10.17 14.52
CA SER A 233 -17.07 -11.03 15.37
C SER A 233 -16.21 -10.22 16.36
N PRO A 234 -16.67 -9.95 17.59
CA PRO A 234 -15.97 -9.09 18.54
C PRO A 234 -14.70 -9.73 19.11
N ILE A 235 -14.68 -11.05 19.38
CA ILE A 235 -13.48 -11.73 19.88
C ILE A 235 -12.48 -11.89 18.73
N GLY A 236 -12.95 -12.34 17.57
CA GLY A 236 -12.13 -12.52 16.37
C GLY A 236 -11.48 -11.22 15.90
N GLY A 237 -12.16 -10.08 16.00
CA GLY A 237 -11.59 -8.76 15.69
C GLY A 237 -10.44 -8.34 16.60
N VAL A 238 -10.52 -8.63 17.91
CA VAL A 238 -9.43 -8.36 18.86
C VAL A 238 -8.23 -9.27 18.59
N LEU A 239 -8.48 -10.56 18.35
CA LEU A 239 -7.44 -11.53 18.00
C LEU A 239 -6.75 -11.17 16.67
N PHE A 240 -7.49 -10.70 15.67
CA PHE A 240 -6.89 -10.21 14.42
C PHE A 240 -5.95 -9.01 14.68
N SER A 241 -6.35 -8.08 15.54
CA SER A 241 -5.48 -6.95 15.89
C SER A 241 -4.22 -7.38 16.65
N LEU A 242 -4.28 -8.49 17.37
CA LEU A 242 -3.14 -9.11 18.07
C LEU A 242 -2.22 -9.88 17.12
N GLU A 243 -2.80 -10.71 16.24
CA GLU A 243 -2.06 -11.62 15.36
C GLU A 243 -1.44 -10.90 14.15
N GLU A 244 -2.05 -9.79 13.69
CA GLU A 244 -1.70 -9.17 12.42
C GLU A 244 -1.47 -7.65 12.45
N MET A 245 -2.03 -6.88 13.39
CA MET A 245 -1.83 -5.41 13.44
C MET A 245 -0.73 -4.94 14.39
N SER A 246 -0.54 -5.59 15.55
CA SER A 246 0.27 -5.05 16.65
C SER A 246 1.11 -6.11 17.36
N SER A 247 2.43 -6.08 17.18
CA SER A 247 3.38 -7.02 17.79
C SER A 247 3.49 -6.94 19.31
N TYR A 248 3.15 -5.79 19.90
CA TYR A 248 3.04 -5.59 21.34
C TYR A 248 1.66 -5.05 21.69
N PHE A 249 0.99 -5.68 22.66
CA PHE A 249 -0.39 -5.36 22.99
C PHE A 249 -0.63 -5.51 24.51
N PRO A 250 -0.56 -4.40 25.27
CA PRO A 250 -0.78 -4.43 26.71
C PRO A 250 -2.15 -5.01 27.07
N LEU A 251 -2.24 -5.81 28.15
CA LEU A 251 -3.51 -6.37 28.64
C LEU A 251 -4.59 -5.30 28.90
N LYS A 252 -4.17 -4.09 29.32
CA LYS A 252 -5.06 -2.93 29.49
C LYS A 252 -5.62 -2.41 28.16
N THR A 253 -4.87 -2.53 27.08
CA THR A 253 -5.31 -2.21 25.71
C THR A 253 -6.23 -3.31 25.19
N MET A 254 -5.90 -4.59 25.45
CA MET A 254 -6.75 -5.74 25.10
C MET A 254 -8.18 -5.61 25.61
N TRP A 255 -8.36 -5.37 26.92
CA TRP A 255 -9.69 -5.17 27.50
C TRP A 255 -10.44 -3.96 26.92
N ARG A 256 -9.75 -2.87 26.59
CA ARG A 256 -10.35 -1.69 25.95
C ARG A 256 -10.76 -1.97 24.50
N SER A 257 -9.93 -2.71 23.75
CA SER A 257 -10.21 -3.12 22.37
C SER A 257 -11.41 -4.06 22.33
N TYR A 258 -11.48 -5.03 23.25
CA TYR A 258 -12.63 -5.92 23.39
C TYR A 258 -13.92 -5.18 23.72
N PHE A 259 -13.90 -4.29 24.72
CA PHE A 259 -15.06 -3.45 25.03
C PHE A 259 -15.48 -2.56 23.85
N CYS A 260 -14.52 -1.97 23.12
CA CYS A 260 -14.80 -1.18 21.93
C CYS A 260 -15.40 -2.02 20.78
N ALA A 261 -14.91 -3.24 20.57
CA ALA A 261 -15.42 -4.16 19.57
C ALA A 261 -16.84 -4.63 19.90
N LEU A 262 -17.10 -5.01 21.16
CA LEU A 262 -18.42 -5.42 21.66
C LEU A 262 -19.45 -4.30 21.53
N VAL A 263 -19.09 -3.06 21.89
CA VAL A 263 -20.00 -1.91 21.69
C VAL A 263 -20.26 -1.68 20.20
N ALA A 264 -19.25 -1.83 19.33
CA ALA A 264 -19.41 -1.64 17.90
C ALA A 264 -20.30 -2.72 17.24
N THR A 265 -20.17 -4.00 17.65
CA THR A 265 -21.04 -5.09 17.17
C THR A 265 -22.45 -4.98 17.75
N ALA A 266 -22.61 -4.55 19.01
CA ALA A 266 -23.93 -4.28 19.59
C ALA A 266 -24.66 -3.12 18.88
N VAL A 267 -23.94 -2.07 18.47
CA VAL A 267 -24.50 -0.99 17.66
C VAL A 267 -24.87 -1.48 16.25
N LEU A 268 -24.07 -2.35 15.63
CA LEU A 268 -24.41 -2.98 14.35
C LEU A 268 -25.69 -3.82 14.46
N ALA A 269 -25.81 -4.63 15.52
CA ALA A 269 -26.99 -5.43 15.82
C ALA A 269 -28.24 -4.54 16.00
N ALA A 270 -28.13 -3.48 16.82
CA ALA A 270 -29.22 -2.54 17.08
C ALA A 270 -29.63 -1.71 15.84
N MET A 271 -28.70 -1.47 14.91
CA MET A 271 -29.00 -0.83 13.64
C MET A 271 -29.71 -1.76 12.63
N ASN A 272 -29.52 -3.08 12.77
CA ASN A 272 -30.07 -4.14 11.90
C ASN A 272 -30.16 -3.73 10.42
N PRO A 273 -29.02 -3.44 9.75
CA PRO A 273 -29.01 -2.84 8.42
C PRO A 273 -29.70 -3.70 7.35
N PHE A 274 -29.73 -5.02 7.56
CA PHE A 274 -30.31 -6.01 6.65
C PHE A 274 -31.78 -6.34 6.97
N ARG A 275 -32.28 -5.93 8.14
CA ARG A 275 -33.62 -6.26 8.68
C ARG A 275 -33.85 -7.76 8.96
N THR A 276 -32.89 -8.64 8.68
CA THR A 276 -32.94 -10.09 8.98
C THR A 276 -32.62 -10.41 10.44
N GLY A 277 -31.98 -9.50 11.18
CA GLY A 277 -31.49 -9.75 12.54
C GLY A 277 -30.10 -10.40 12.61
N GLN A 278 -29.54 -10.84 11.48
CA GLN A 278 -28.13 -11.28 11.39
C GLN A 278 -27.19 -10.07 11.41
N LEU A 279 -25.98 -10.27 11.93
CA LEU A 279 -24.94 -9.23 11.95
C LEU A 279 -24.26 -9.06 10.58
N VAL A 280 -24.15 -10.15 9.82
CA VAL A 280 -23.61 -10.21 8.46
C VAL A 280 -24.43 -11.18 7.61
N MET A 281 -24.50 -10.96 6.30
CA MET A 281 -25.30 -11.79 5.38
C MET A 281 -24.89 -13.28 5.37
N PHE A 282 -23.60 -13.58 5.35
CA PHE A 282 -23.10 -14.96 5.32
C PHE A 282 -23.07 -15.66 6.70
N GLN A 283 -23.91 -15.22 7.65
CA GLN A 283 -24.06 -15.83 8.97
C GLN A 283 -24.99 -17.06 8.87
N VAL A 284 -24.45 -18.25 9.10
CA VAL A 284 -25.18 -19.53 8.98
C VAL A 284 -25.13 -20.30 10.30
N HIS A 285 -26.06 -21.23 10.52
CA HIS A 285 -26.03 -22.13 11.69
C HIS A 285 -25.86 -23.57 11.22
N TYR A 286 -25.08 -24.36 11.98
CA TYR A 286 -24.87 -25.78 11.71
C TYR A 286 -25.10 -26.58 13.00
N ASP A 287 -26.20 -27.33 13.04
CA ASP A 287 -26.59 -28.16 14.19
C ASP A 287 -25.96 -29.57 14.17
N ARG A 288 -25.26 -29.93 13.09
CA ARG A 288 -24.76 -31.29 12.84
C ARG A 288 -23.35 -31.50 13.36
N GLU A 289 -23.07 -32.73 13.78
CA GLU A 289 -21.71 -33.19 14.07
C GLU A 289 -20.98 -33.60 12.78
N TRP A 290 -19.66 -33.53 12.81
CA TRP A 290 -18.78 -33.97 11.72
C TRP A 290 -18.19 -35.34 12.02
N HIS A 291 -17.88 -36.12 10.98
CA HIS A 291 -17.35 -37.47 11.12
C HIS A 291 -15.83 -37.54 10.91
N PHE A 292 -15.14 -38.46 11.60
CA PHE A 292 -13.68 -38.58 11.54
C PHE A 292 -13.12 -38.87 10.13
N PHE A 293 -13.89 -39.54 9.26
CA PHE A 293 -13.47 -39.79 7.87
C PHE A 293 -13.33 -38.50 7.05
N GLU A 294 -14.06 -37.45 7.41
CA GLU A 294 -14.05 -36.17 6.69
C GLU A 294 -12.72 -35.42 6.82
N VAL A 295 -11.93 -35.73 7.86
CA VAL A 295 -10.60 -35.15 8.11
C VAL A 295 -9.68 -35.30 6.89
N ILE A 296 -9.82 -36.38 6.11
CA ILE A 296 -9.06 -36.60 4.88
C ILE A 296 -9.37 -35.50 3.84
N PHE A 297 -10.64 -35.15 3.67
CA PHE A 297 -11.06 -34.08 2.77
C PHE A 297 -10.74 -32.70 3.32
N TYR A 298 -10.82 -32.52 4.65
CA TYR A 298 -10.40 -31.28 5.31
C TYR A 298 -8.90 -31.01 5.12
N ILE A 299 -8.04 -32.04 5.14
CA ILE A 299 -6.61 -31.91 4.80
C ILE A 299 -6.45 -31.46 3.34
N ILE A 300 -7.24 -31.98 2.39
CA ILE A 300 -7.21 -31.53 0.99
C ILE A 300 -7.60 -30.05 0.87
N LEU A 301 -8.62 -29.58 1.60
CA LEU A 301 -8.99 -28.16 1.64
C LEU A 301 -7.84 -27.29 2.21
N GLY A 302 -7.14 -27.77 3.24
CA GLY A 302 -5.98 -27.07 3.81
C GLY A 302 -4.79 -26.99 2.83
N ILE A 303 -4.48 -28.08 2.13
CA ILE A 303 -3.43 -28.10 1.10
C ILE A 303 -3.78 -27.12 -0.03
N PHE A 304 -5.03 -27.11 -0.49
CA PHE A 304 -5.50 -26.14 -1.47
C PHE A 304 -5.33 -24.70 -0.96
N GLY A 305 -5.77 -24.39 0.26
CA GLY A 305 -5.66 -23.06 0.85
C GLY A 305 -4.23 -22.52 0.87
N GLY A 306 -3.26 -23.35 1.27
CA GLY A 306 -1.84 -22.96 1.31
C GLY A 306 -1.23 -22.75 -0.07
N LEU A 307 -1.48 -23.67 -1.01
CA LEU A 307 -1.02 -23.54 -2.40
C LEU A 307 -1.63 -22.32 -3.10
N TYR A 308 -2.94 -22.10 -2.91
CA TYR A 308 -3.67 -20.93 -3.38
C TYR A 308 -3.07 -19.64 -2.81
N GLY A 309 -2.81 -19.58 -1.50
CA GLY A 309 -2.18 -18.44 -0.84
C GLY A 309 -0.84 -18.06 -1.47
N ALA A 310 0.07 -19.04 -1.57
CA ALA A 310 1.39 -18.85 -2.18
C ALA A 310 1.32 -18.39 -3.65
N PHE A 311 0.42 -19.00 -4.44
CA PHE A 311 0.17 -18.62 -5.82
C PHE A 311 -0.32 -17.17 -5.94
N MET A 312 -1.36 -16.82 -5.16
CA MET A 312 -1.98 -15.49 -5.18
C MET A 312 -1.01 -14.39 -4.78
N ILE A 313 -0.21 -14.61 -3.73
CA ILE A 313 0.82 -13.66 -3.29
C ILE A 313 1.86 -13.45 -4.40
N LYS A 314 2.44 -14.53 -4.95
CA LYS A 314 3.49 -14.45 -5.98
C LYS A 314 3.01 -13.72 -7.26
N TRP A 315 1.80 -14.02 -7.73
CA TRP A 315 1.25 -13.39 -8.94
C TRP A 315 0.73 -11.97 -8.70
N ASN A 316 0.14 -11.66 -7.55
CA ASN A 316 -0.29 -10.30 -7.24
C ASN A 316 0.90 -9.34 -7.16
N LEU A 317 2.01 -9.73 -6.53
CA LEU A 317 3.24 -8.93 -6.47
C LEU A 317 3.81 -8.67 -7.88
N ARG A 318 3.79 -9.66 -8.77
CA ARG A 318 4.18 -9.50 -10.19
C ARG A 318 3.27 -8.49 -10.91
N ALA A 319 1.96 -8.57 -10.70
CA ALA A 319 1.01 -7.59 -11.23
C ALA A 319 1.28 -6.18 -10.68
N GLN A 320 1.63 -6.02 -9.40
CA GLN A 320 2.03 -4.73 -8.83
C GLN A 320 3.35 -4.21 -9.43
N ALA A 321 4.34 -5.08 -9.65
CA ALA A 321 5.61 -4.70 -10.28
C ALA A 321 5.39 -4.18 -11.70
N PHE A 322 4.58 -4.88 -12.51
CA PHE A 322 4.17 -4.44 -13.83
C PHE A 322 3.46 -3.09 -13.80
N ARG A 323 2.47 -2.92 -12.90
CA ARG A 323 1.75 -1.65 -12.71
C ARG A 323 2.67 -0.47 -12.36
N LYS A 324 3.60 -0.69 -11.43
CA LYS A 324 4.56 0.34 -10.97
C LYS A 324 5.44 0.83 -12.12
N LYS A 325 5.80 -0.05 -13.06
CA LYS A 325 6.64 0.24 -14.23
C LYS A 325 5.86 0.86 -15.41
N TYR A 326 4.65 0.38 -15.72
CA TYR A 326 3.95 0.74 -16.96
C TYR A 326 2.61 1.48 -16.77
N LEU A 327 1.79 1.11 -15.78
CA LEU A 327 0.39 1.56 -15.68
C LEU A 327 0.16 2.75 -14.74
N THR A 328 1.19 3.22 -14.02
CA THR A 328 1.11 4.33 -13.06
C THR A 328 0.51 5.62 -13.62
N LYS A 329 0.72 5.93 -14.91
CA LYS A 329 0.10 7.09 -15.58
C LYS A 329 -1.40 6.89 -15.86
N TYR A 330 -1.81 5.67 -16.21
CA TYR A 330 -3.13 5.32 -16.76
C TYR A 330 -4.11 4.70 -15.74
N ALA A 331 -3.85 4.85 -14.45
CA ALA A 331 -4.58 4.21 -13.35
C ALA A 331 -6.13 4.29 -13.36
N ILE A 332 -6.74 5.33 -13.96
CA ILE A 332 -8.21 5.42 -14.12
C ILE A 332 -8.69 4.52 -15.26
N LEU A 333 -8.02 4.61 -16.42
CA LEU A 333 -8.31 3.79 -17.60
C LEU A 333 -8.15 2.31 -17.25
N GLU A 334 -7.10 1.96 -16.50
CA GLU A 334 -6.87 0.60 -16.00
C GLU A 334 -8.06 0.07 -15.17
N ALA A 335 -8.47 0.81 -14.14
CA ALA A 335 -9.60 0.39 -13.29
C ALA A 335 -10.91 0.27 -14.07
N THR A 336 -11.15 1.18 -15.03
CA THR A 336 -12.35 1.17 -15.87
C THR A 336 -12.35 -0.01 -16.83
N LEU A 337 -11.27 -0.24 -17.58
CA LEU A 337 -11.12 -1.37 -18.50
C LEU A 337 -11.21 -2.72 -17.78
N LEU A 338 -10.64 -2.82 -16.58
CA LEU A 338 -10.75 -4.02 -15.76
C LEU A 338 -12.18 -4.25 -15.28
N ALA A 339 -12.91 -3.22 -14.85
CA ALA A 339 -14.33 -3.36 -14.54
C ALA A 339 -15.16 -3.76 -15.76
N THR A 340 -14.88 -3.19 -16.96
CA THR A 340 -15.49 -3.63 -18.22
C THR A 340 -15.25 -5.11 -18.47
N GLY A 341 -13.99 -5.55 -18.47
CA GLY A 341 -13.62 -6.94 -18.72
C GLY A 341 -14.20 -7.90 -17.68
N THR A 342 -14.24 -7.48 -16.41
CA THR A 342 -14.85 -8.25 -15.32
C THR A 342 -16.34 -8.40 -15.56
N ALA A 343 -17.08 -7.34 -15.87
CA ALA A 343 -18.50 -7.40 -16.17
C ALA A 343 -18.82 -8.29 -17.40
N LEU A 344 -18.01 -8.19 -18.45
CA LEU A 344 -18.14 -9.02 -19.67
C LEU A 344 -17.92 -10.53 -19.36
N ILE A 345 -16.92 -10.87 -18.55
CA ILE A 345 -16.57 -12.25 -18.20
C ILE A 345 -17.49 -12.84 -17.12
N CYS A 346 -17.98 -12.02 -16.19
CA CYS A 346 -18.79 -12.48 -15.06
C CYS A 346 -20.26 -12.72 -15.43
N TYR A 347 -20.85 -11.92 -16.32
CA TYR A 347 -22.29 -12.02 -16.65
C TYR A 347 -22.76 -13.41 -17.14
N PRO A 348 -21.99 -14.19 -17.94
CA PRO A 348 -22.40 -15.52 -18.39
C PRO A 348 -22.43 -16.58 -17.28
N ASN A 349 -21.70 -16.41 -16.18
CA ASN A 349 -21.66 -17.37 -15.08
C ASN A 349 -22.44 -16.83 -13.88
N MET A 350 -23.50 -17.55 -13.50
CA MET A 350 -24.41 -17.17 -12.41
C MET A 350 -23.67 -16.77 -11.11
N PHE A 351 -22.69 -17.57 -10.68
CA PHE A 351 -21.95 -17.31 -9.43
C PHE A 351 -20.98 -16.12 -9.56
N LEU A 352 -20.55 -15.77 -10.77
CA LEU A 352 -19.68 -14.62 -10.99
C LEU A 352 -20.45 -13.30 -11.08
N ARG A 353 -21.72 -13.36 -11.50
CA ARG A 353 -22.61 -12.20 -11.67
C ARG A 353 -23.13 -11.62 -10.34
N ILE A 354 -23.33 -12.48 -9.33
CA ILE A 354 -23.83 -12.16 -7.99
C ILE A 354 -22.71 -11.50 -7.15
N ASP A 355 -23.06 -10.67 -6.16
CA ASP A 355 -22.07 -10.09 -5.24
C ASP A 355 -21.30 -11.19 -4.47
N MET A 356 -20.05 -10.90 -4.11
CA MET A 356 -19.22 -11.89 -3.42
C MET A 356 -19.80 -12.28 -2.04
N THR A 357 -20.41 -11.35 -1.29
CA THR A 357 -20.96 -11.62 0.05
C THR A 357 -22.25 -12.43 0.00
N GLU A 358 -23.18 -12.08 -0.89
CA GLU A 358 -24.40 -12.85 -1.19
C GLU A 358 -24.04 -14.24 -1.73
N SER A 359 -23.02 -14.35 -2.59
CA SER A 359 -22.57 -15.67 -3.07
C SER A 359 -22.02 -16.54 -1.94
N MET A 360 -21.37 -15.97 -0.92
CA MET A 360 -20.88 -16.75 0.23
C MET A 360 -22.03 -17.32 1.07
N GLU A 361 -23.09 -16.53 1.30
CA GLU A 361 -24.31 -16.97 1.97
C GLU A 361 -24.92 -18.19 1.26
N ILE A 362 -25.20 -18.07 -0.04
CA ILE A 362 -25.74 -19.14 -0.88
C ILE A 362 -24.85 -20.40 -0.87
N LEU A 363 -23.53 -20.24 -0.87
CA LEU A 363 -22.60 -21.38 -0.83
C LEU A 363 -22.49 -22.07 0.54
N PHE A 364 -22.87 -21.39 1.63
CA PHE A 364 -22.86 -21.94 2.99
C PHE A 364 -24.19 -22.63 3.36
N LEU A 365 -25.31 -22.27 2.71
CA LEU A 365 -26.63 -22.88 2.98
C LEU A 365 -26.65 -24.42 2.84
N GLU A 366 -27.42 -25.07 3.71
CA GLU A 366 -27.71 -26.51 3.65
C GLU A 366 -28.74 -26.84 2.56
N CYS A 367 -28.67 -28.06 2.01
CA CYS A 367 -29.48 -28.49 0.87
C CYS A 367 -30.89 -29.00 1.24
N GLU A 368 -31.44 -28.59 2.37
CA GLU A 368 -32.71 -29.13 2.94
C GLU A 368 -33.79 -28.06 3.14
N GLY A 369 -33.53 -26.82 2.72
CA GLY A 369 -34.51 -25.72 2.71
C GLY A 369 -35.43 -25.75 1.49
N ALA A 370 -36.57 -25.05 1.59
CA ALA A 370 -37.59 -24.99 0.53
C ALA A 370 -37.21 -24.12 -0.70
N GLU A 371 -36.09 -23.39 -0.64
CA GLU A 371 -35.60 -22.54 -1.73
C GLU A 371 -34.27 -23.04 -2.30
N ASP A 372 -34.38 -23.96 -3.27
CA ASP A 372 -33.26 -24.47 -4.03
C ASP A 372 -32.76 -23.39 -5.01
N TYR A 373 -31.77 -22.58 -4.62
CA TYR A 373 -31.27 -21.47 -5.44
C TYR A 373 -30.72 -21.98 -6.78
N ASN A 374 -31.53 -21.85 -7.83
CA ASN A 374 -31.23 -22.25 -9.21
C ASN A 374 -30.64 -23.67 -9.35
N GLY A 375 -31.11 -24.63 -8.52
CA GLY A 375 -30.69 -26.03 -8.59
C GLY A 375 -29.28 -26.32 -8.08
N LEU A 376 -28.76 -25.53 -7.13
CA LEU A 376 -27.45 -25.79 -6.51
C LEU A 376 -27.34 -27.17 -5.84
N CYS A 377 -28.45 -27.70 -5.31
CA CYS A 377 -28.50 -29.02 -4.66
C CYS A 377 -29.18 -30.10 -5.52
N ASP A 378 -29.60 -29.77 -6.74
CA ASP A 378 -30.25 -30.71 -7.66
C ASP A 378 -29.31 -31.86 -8.07
N LYS A 379 -29.84 -33.09 -7.97
CA LYS A 379 -29.11 -34.31 -8.31
C LYS A 379 -28.90 -34.47 -9.81
N GLU A 380 -29.85 -34.04 -10.64
CA GLU A 380 -29.77 -34.23 -12.10
C GLU A 380 -28.72 -33.32 -12.74
N ASN A 381 -28.57 -32.08 -12.24
CA ASN A 381 -27.62 -31.11 -12.79
C ASN A 381 -26.27 -31.05 -12.07
N ARG A 382 -26.00 -31.94 -11.10
CA ARG A 382 -24.80 -31.94 -10.23
C ARG A 382 -23.47 -31.74 -10.98
N TRP A 383 -23.24 -32.47 -12.08
CA TRP A 383 -22.00 -32.35 -12.88
C TRP A 383 -21.85 -30.98 -13.56
N LYS A 384 -22.96 -30.36 -14.00
CA LYS A 384 -22.94 -29.00 -14.54
C LYS A 384 -22.59 -27.98 -13.45
N MET A 385 -23.11 -28.17 -12.23
CA MET A 385 -22.82 -27.31 -11.08
C MET A 385 -21.35 -27.44 -10.63
N VAL A 386 -20.81 -28.66 -10.53
CA VAL A 386 -19.38 -28.91 -10.26
C VAL A 386 -18.49 -28.22 -11.29
N PHE A 387 -18.79 -28.36 -12.58
CA PHE A 387 -18.03 -27.68 -13.64
C PHE A 387 -18.15 -26.15 -13.56
N SER A 388 -19.35 -25.62 -13.34
CA SER A 388 -19.62 -24.18 -13.22
C SER A 388 -18.91 -23.55 -12.02
N LEU A 389 -18.92 -24.21 -10.86
CA LEU A 389 -18.22 -23.79 -9.64
C LEU A 389 -16.70 -23.87 -9.80
N THR A 390 -16.18 -24.92 -10.43
CA THR A 390 -14.75 -25.06 -10.72
C THR A 390 -14.26 -23.94 -11.65
N LEU A 391 -15.01 -23.67 -12.73
CA LEU A 391 -14.74 -22.57 -13.66
C LEU A 391 -14.83 -21.21 -12.96
N ALA A 392 -15.85 -20.99 -12.12
CA ALA A 392 -15.99 -19.78 -11.32
C ALA A 392 -14.80 -19.57 -10.35
N THR A 393 -14.31 -20.64 -9.72
CA THR A 393 -13.15 -20.62 -8.82
C THR A 393 -11.89 -20.15 -9.57
N ILE A 394 -11.62 -20.71 -10.75
CA ILE A 394 -10.45 -20.36 -11.58
C ILE A 394 -10.55 -18.91 -12.08
N ILE A 395 -11.73 -18.49 -12.56
CA ILE A 395 -11.94 -17.13 -13.08
C ILE A 395 -11.84 -16.10 -11.95
N ARG A 396 -12.48 -16.33 -10.78
CA ARG A 396 -12.35 -15.46 -9.59
C ARG A 396 -10.90 -15.32 -9.16
N MET A 397 -10.14 -16.42 -9.11
CA MET A 397 -8.72 -16.40 -8.76
C MET A 397 -7.93 -15.44 -9.67
N PHE A 398 -8.10 -15.51 -10.99
CA PHE A 398 -7.45 -14.60 -11.93
C PHE A 398 -7.91 -13.15 -11.77
N LEU A 399 -9.23 -12.93 -11.63
CA LEU A 399 -9.81 -11.59 -11.46
C LEU A 399 -9.35 -10.90 -10.16
N VAL A 400 -9.20 -11.64 -9.05
CA VAL A 400 -8.71 -11.09 -7.77
C VAL A 400 -7.23 -10.70 -7.85
N ILE A 401 -6.37 -11.53 -8.48
CA ILE A 401 -4.94 -11.22 -8.70
C ILE A 401 -4.80 -9.84 -9.35
N ILE A 402 -5.61 -9.59 -10.37
CA ILE A 402 -5.57 -8.34 -11.11
C ILE A 402 -6.29 -7.24 -10.32
N SER A 403 -7.54 -7.42 -9.87
CA SER A 403 -8.34 -6.34 -9.26
C SER A 403 -7.72 -5.74 -7.98
N TYR A 404 -7.05 -6.52 -7.14
CA TYR A 404 -6.63 -6.07 -5.80
C TYR A 404 -5.64 -4.87 -5.78
N GLY A 405 -4.90 -4.62 -6.87
CA GLY A 405 -3.95 -3.50 -6.97
C GLY A 405 -4.37 -2.31 -7.83
N CYS A 406 -5.61 -2.29 -8.32
CA CYS A 406 -6.17 -1.12 -9.01
C CYS A 406 -6.14 0.11 -8.08
N LYS A 407 -6.12 1.33 -8.62
CA LYS A 407 -6.16 2.57 -7.81
C LYS A 407 -7.57 2.94 -7.32
N VAL A 408 -8.27 1.96 -6.76
CA VAL A 408 -9.57 2.06 -6.09
C VAL A 408 -9.46 1.49 -4.66
N PRO A 409 -10.42 1.74 -3.74
CA PRO A 409 -10.42 1.09 -2.43
C PRO A 409 -10.76 -0.39 -2.60
N ALA A 410 -9.89 -1.29 -2.13
CA ALA A 410 -10.03 -2.72 -2.38
C ALA A 410 -9.51 -3.55 -1.20
N GLY A 411 -10.29 -4.54 -0.75
CA GLY A 411 -9.88 -5.55 0.22
C GLY A 411 -9.82 -6.94 -0.41
N ILE A 412 -8.93 -7.80 0.09
CA ILE A 412 -8.72 -9.16 -0.44
C ILE A 412 -9.48 -10.26 0.33
N PHE A 413 -9.97 -9.96 1.54
CA PHE A 413 -10.59 -10.92 2.48
C PHE A 413 -11.78 -11.68 1.87
N VAL A 414 -12.88 -10.97 1.59
CA VAL A 414 -14.11 -11.56 1.05
C VAL A 414 -13.90 -12.27 -0.29
N PRO A 415 -13.23 -11.70 -1.31
CA PRO A 415 -12.97 -12.42 -2.56
C PRO A 415 -12.19 -13.74 -2.35
N SER A 416 -11.26 -13.77 -1.40
CA SER A 416 -10.49 -14.98 -1.06
C SER A 416 -11.34 -16.03 -0.36
N MET A 417 -12.18 -15.61 0.61
CA MET A 417 -13.16 -16.50 1.23
C MET A 417 -14.14 -17.07 0.19
N ALA A 418 -14.60 -16.25 -0.77
CA ALA A 418 -15.53 -16.67 -1.81
C ALA A 418 -14.91 -17.66 -2.82
N ILE A 419 -13.59 -17.59 -3.08
CA ILE A 419 -12.84 -18.59 -3.85
C ILE A 419 -12.68 -19.89 -3.06
N GLY A 420 -12.34 -19.78 -1.77
CA GLY A 420 -12.28 -20.93 -0.86
C GLY A 420 -13.63 -21.63 -0.70
N ALA A 421 -14.72 -20.87 -0.62
CA ALA A 421 -16.09 -21.36 -0.54
C ALA A 421 -16.48 -22.11 -1.82
N SER A 422 -16.18 -21.59 -3.01
CA SER A 422 -16.51 -22.25 -4.26
C SER A 422 -15.73 -23.55 -4.48
N PHE A 423 -14.45 -23.57 -4.09
CA PHE A 423 -13.68 -24.82 -4.08
C PHE A 423 -14.23 -25.81 -3.03
N GLY A 424 -14.48 -25.35 -1.80
CA GLY A 424 -15.02 -26.17 -0.72
C GLY A 424 -16.38 -26.79 -1.04
N ARG A 425 -17.33 -26.00 -1.58
CA ARG A 425 -18.65 -26.48 -2.04
C ARG A 425 -18.51 -27.52 -3.14
N THR A 426 -17.54 -27.33 -4.06
CA THR A 426 -17.23 -28.31 -5.11
C THR A 426 -16.78 -29.65 -4.52
N ILE A 427 -15.87 -29.63 -3.53
CA ILE A 427 -15.44 -30.85 -2.82
C ILE A 427 -16.61 -31.48 -2.05
N GLY A 428 -17.41 -30.70 -1.31
CA GLY A 428 -18.58 -31.21 -0.58
C GLY A 428 -19.59 -31.94 -1.46
N ILE A 429 -19.92 -31.37 -2.63
CA ILE A 429 -20.81 -31.99 -3.63
C ILE A 429 -20.19 -33.28 -4.22
N LEU A 430 -18.87 -33.32 -4.42
CA LEU A 430 -18.17 -34.53 -4.87
C LEU A 430 -18.17 -35.64 -3.80
N VAL A 431 -17.92 -35.30 -2.53
CA VAL A 431 -17.96 -36.27 -1.42
C VAL A 431 -19.38 -36.82 -1.23
N GLN A 432 -20.41 -35.98 -1.32
CA GLN A 432 -21.81 -36.40 -1.34
C GLN A 432 -22.11 -37.35 -2.51
N ALA A 433 -21.59 -37.09 -3.71
CA ALA A 433 -21.75 -37.98 -4.86
C ALA A 433 -21.04 -39.33 -4.69
N ILE A 434 -19.87 -39.36 -4.04
CA ILE A 434 -19.15 -40.61 -3.73
C ILE A 434 -19.93 -41.45 -2.70
N HIS A 435 -20.52 -40.80 -1.69
CA HIS A 435 -21.36 -41.47 -0.69
C HIS A 435 -22.61 -42.11 -1.33
N GLU A 436 -23.34 -41.38 -2.18
CA GLU A 436 -24.50 -41.93 -2.90
C GLU A 436 -24.14 -43.08 -3.86
N ALA A 437 -22.94 -43.05 -4.46
CA ALA A 437 -22.46 -44.10 -5.36
C ALA A 437 -21.99 -45.38 -4.63
N TYR A 438 -21.43 -45.24 -3.42
CA TYR A 438 -20.86 -46.36 -2.64
C TYR A 438 -21.35 -46.37 -1.17
N PRO A 439 -22.66 -46.42 -0.92
CA PRO A 439 -23.24 -46.28 0.43
C PRO A 439 -22.86 -47.43 1.37
N ALA A 440 -22.62 -48.63 0.84
CA ALA A 440 -22.24 -49.82 1.60
C ALA A 440 -20.72 -49.92 1.90
N SER A 441 -19.92 -48.88 1.60
CA SER A 441 -18.48 -48.91 1.86
C SER A 441 -18.16 -48.61 3.32
N VAL A 442 -17.11 -49.27 3.85
CA VAL A 442 -16.70 -49.18 5.27
C VAL A 442 -16.41 -47.73 5.71
N PHE A 443 -16.00 -46.87 4.78
CA PHE A 443 -15.77 -45.44 5.02
C PHE A 443 -17.02 -44.67 5.47
N PHE A 444 -18.22 -45.07 5.04
CA PHE A 444 -19.48 -44.40 5.37
C PHE A 444 -20.34 -45.16 6.40
N ALA A 445 -19.79 -46.21 7.03
CA ALA A 445 -20.52 -47.01 8.02
C ALA A 445 -20.89 -46.25 9.32
N ALA A 446 -20.34 -45.05 9.54
CA ALA A 446 -20.69 -44.16 10.65
C ALA A 446 -21.93 -43.27 10.38
N CYS A 447 -22.41 -43.24 9.13
CA CYS A 447 -23.58 -42.46 8.72
C CYS A 447 -24.89 -43.09 9.23
N GLN A 448 -25.81 -42.27 9.74
CA GLN A 448 -27.17 -42.72 10.06
C GLN A 448 -28.03 -42.81 8.78
N PRO A 449 -28.97 -43.76 8.68
CA PRO A 449 -29.74 -43.96 7.43
C PRO A 449 -30.80 -42.88 7.17
N ASP A 450 -31.31 -42.22 8.22
CA ASP A 450 -32.44 -41.28 8.13
C ASP A 450 -32.01 -39.79 8.13
N VAL A 451 -30.70 -39.50 8.23
CA VAL A 451 -30.13 -38.15 8.24
C VAL A 451 -29.00 -38.07 7.22
N PRO A 452 -28.97 -37.09 6.30
CA PRO A 452 -27.93 -37.04 5.28
C PRO A 452 -26.56 -36.71 5.89
N CYS A 453 -25.63 -37.65 5.71
CA CYS A 453 -24.35 -37.72 6.42
C CYS A 453 -23.34 -36.61 6.06
N ILE A 454 -23.51 -35.93 4.92
CA ILE A 454 -22.56 -34.95 4.39
C ILE A 454 -23.32 -33.67 4.04
N THR A 455 -22.93 -32.55 4.65
CA THR A 455 -23.46 -31.21 4.38
C THR A 455 -22.47 -30.40 3.53
N PRO A 456 -22.72 -30.16 2.22
CA PRO A 456 -21.75 -29.44 1.37
C PRO A 456 -21.44 -28.00 1.80
N GLY A 457 -22.29 -27.38 2.64
CA GLY A 457 -22.06 -26.06 3.22
C GLY A 457 -20.87 -26.00 4.18
N THR A 458 -20.68 -27.04 5.01
CA THR A 458 -19.56 -27.09 5.98
C THR A 458 -18.20 -27.18 5.27
N TYR A 459 -18.15 -27.88 4.13
CA TYR A 459 -16.97 -27.92 3.26
C TYR A 459 -16.68 -26.57 2.61
N ALA A 460 -17.71 -25.84 2.18
CA ALA A 460 -17.57 -24.48 1.67
C ALA A 460 -17.03 -23.53 2.74
N PHE A 461 -17.58 -23.60 3.95
CA PHE A 461 -17.14 -22.83 5.12
C PHE A 461 -15.67 -23.12 5.48
N LEU A 462 -15.28 -24.39 5.60
CA LEU A 462 -13.89 -24.78 5.86
C LEU A 462 -12.94 -24.37 4.72
N GLY A 463 -13.37 -24.48 3.47
CA GLY A 463 -12.63 -24.00 2.30
C GLY A 463 -12.41 -22.48 2.32
N ALA A 464 -13.40 -21.70 2.73
CA ALA A 464 -13.29 -20.25 2.92
C ALA A 464 -12.26 -19.89 4.00
N ALA A 465 -12.24 -20.62 5.12
CA ALA A 465 -11.25 -20.47 6.18
C ALA A 465 -9.82 -20.79 5.68
N ALA A 466 -9.66 -21.87 4.92
CA ALA A 466 -8.39 -22.26 4.31
C ALA A 466 -7.85 -21.17 3.37
N ALA A 467 -8.66 -20.68 2.44
CA ALA A 467 -8.24 -19.68 1.46
C ALA A 467 -7.92 -18.31 2.10
N LEU A 468 -8.65 -17.91 3.16
CA LEU A 468 -8.34 -16.70 3.92
C LEU A 468 -7.03 -16.84 4.70
N SER A 469 -6.86 -17.95 5.43
CA SER A 469 -5.66 -18.22 6.21
C SER A 469 -4.42 -18.30 5.31
N GLY A 470 -4.53 -18.95 4.15
CA GLY A 470 -3.41 -19.10 3.20
C GLY A 470 -2.88 -17.78 2.63
N ILE A 471 -3.75 -16.78 2.38
CA ILE A 471 -3.34 -15.46 1.87
C ILE A 471 -2.82 -14.54 2.99
N MET A 472 -3.45 -14.59 4.17
CA MET A 472 -3.15 -13.65 5.26
C MET A 472 -2.12 -14.19 6.27
N HIS A 473 -1.78 -15.49 6.26
CA HIS A 473 -0.92 -16.16 7.24
C HIS A 473 -1.36 -15.97 8.71
N ILE A 474 -2.67 -15.83 8.92
CA ILE A 474 -3.31 -15.78 10.25
C ILE A 474 -4.08 -17.08 10.52
N THR A 475 -4.20 -17.44 11.79
CA THR A 475 -4.67 -18.75 12.22
C THR A 475 -5.74 -18.65 13.30
N VAL A 476 -5.36 -18.28 14.52
CA VAL A 476 -6.26 -18.24 15.69
C VAL A 476 -7.41 -17.26 15.43
N SER A 477 -7.11 -16.11 14.82
CA SER A 477 -8.12 -15.12 14.46
C SER A 477 -9.14 -15.65 13.45
N VAL A 478 -8.71 -16.41 12.44
CA VAL A 478 -9.61 -16.98 11.41
C VAL A 478 -10.55 -18.01 12.03
N VAL A 479 -10.01 -18.90 12.87
CA VAL A 479 -10.80 -19.92 13.57
C VAL A 479 -11.89 -19.27 14.44
N VAL A 480 -11.54 -18.22 15.19
CA VAL A 480 -12.51 -17.54 16.06
C VAL A 480 -13.52 -16.70 15.28
N ILE A 481 -13.12 -16.04 14.18
CA ILE A 481 -14.06 -15.36 13.28
C ILE A 481 -15.06 -16.36 12.70
N MET A 482 -14.58 -17.48 12.16
CA MET A 482 -15.43 -18.56 11.63
C MET A 482 -16.37 -19.14 12.69
N PHE A 483 -15.88 -19.38 13.91
CA PHE A 483 -16.70 -19.84 15.02
C PHE A 483 -17.82 -18.84 15.38
N GLU A 484 -17.49 -17.55 15.60
CA GLU A 484 -18.48 -16.52 15.94
C GLU A 484 -19.51 -16.31 14.80
N LEU A 485 -19.13 -16.54 13.54
CA LEU A 485 -20.03 -16.51 12.38
C LEU A 485 -21.00 -17.69 12.33
N THR A 486 -20.60 -18.88 12.78
CA THR A 486 -21.46 -20.09 12.74
C THR A 486 -22.28 -20.34 14.00
N GLY A 487 -21.81 -19.86 15.15
CA GLY A 487 -22.30 -20.27 16.47
C GLY A 487 -22.02 -21.74 16.84
N ALA A 488 -21.55 -22.57 15.90
CA ALA A 488 -21.36 -24.01 16.08
C ALA A 488 -19.98 -24.33 16.67
N THR A 489 -19.94 -24.68 17.95
CA THR A 489 -18.69 -25.05 18.67
C THR A 489 -18.04 -26.34 18.13
N THR A 490 -18.84 -27.23 17.52
CA THR A 490 -18.41 -28.54 16.98
C THR A 490 -17.37 -28.39 15.86
N TYR A 491 -17.48 -27.36 15.01
CA TYR A 491 -16.61 -27.13 13.86
C TYR A 491 -15.29 -26.41 14.18
N ILE A 492 -15.05 -26.03 15.44
CA ILE A 492 -13.78 -25.42 15.87
C ILE A 492 -12.59 -26.34 15.55
N LEU A 493 -12.68 -27.63 15.90
CA LEU A 493 -11.58 -28.58 15.70
C LEU A 493 -11.27 -28.85 14.20
N PRO A 494 -12.27 -29.16 13.34
CA PRO A 494 -12.08 -29.18 11.88
C PRO A 494 -11.41 -27.91 11.34
N THR A 495 -11.88 -26.73 11.76
CA THR A 495 -11.33 -25.45 11.29
C THR A 495 -9.87 -25.29 11.70
N MET A 496 -9.50 -25.67 12.93
CA MET A 496 -8.10 -25.68 13.39
C MET A 496 -7.21 -26.64 12.59
N ILE A 497 -7.71 -27.83 12.23
CA ILE A 497 -6.96 -28.80 11.40
C ILE A 497 -6.71 -28.22 10.00
N VAL A 498 -7.76 -27.70 9.34
CA VAL A 498 -7.68 -27.09 8.00
C VAL A 498 -6.69 -25.91 7.99
N VAL A 499 -6.81 -25.01 8.96
CA VAL A 499 -5.96 -23.82 9.11
C VAL A 499 -4.52 -24.21 9.47
N GLY A 500 -4.32 -25.25 10.30
CA GLY A 500 -2.99 -25.77 10.63
C GLY A 500 -2.26 -26.35 9.41
N VAL A 501 -2.95 -27.17 8.61
CA VAL A 501 -2.42 -27.71 7.34
C VAL A 501 -2.16 -26.58 6.34
N THR A 502 -3.08 -25.62 6.23
CA THR A 502 -2.92 -24.43 5.39
C THR A 502 -1.62 -23.69 5.73
N LYS A 503 -1.39 -23.38 7.02
CA LYS A 503 -0.19 -22.69 7.47
C LYS A 503 1.09 -23.48 7.16
N ALA A 504 1.10 -24.78 7.48
CA ALA A 504 2.26 -25.64 7.23
C ALA A 504 2.64 -25.72 5.73
N VAL A 505 1.65 -25.72 4.83
CA VAL A 505 1.87 -25.67 3.38
C VAL A 505 2.33 -24.27 2.95
N SER A 506 1.70 -23.19 3.44
CA SER A 506 2.11 -21.82 3.11
C SER A 506 3.55 -21.51 3.50
N GLU A 507 3.99 -21.90 4.71
CA GLU A 507 5.34 -21.66 5.22
C GLU A 507 6.43 -22.37 4.40
N PHE A 508 6.11 -23.46 3.70
CA PHE A 508 7.02 -24.13 2.77
C PHE A 508 7.29 -23.31 1.49
N PHE A 509 6.31 -22.52 1.01
CA PHE A 509 6.43 -21.72 -0.20
C PHE A 509 6.85 -20.26 0.04
N GLY A 510 6.72 -19.75 1.26
CA GLY A 510 7.21 -18.41 1.60
C GLY A 510 6.88 -17.95 3.02
N LYS A 511 7.69 -17.03 3.53
CA LYS A 511 7.48 -16.35 4.81
C LYS A 511 6.52 -15.16 4.67
N GLY A 512 5.64 -14.95 5.65
CA GLY A 512 4.76 -13.78 5.76
C GLY A 512 3.58 -13.72 4.77
N GLY A 513 2.49 -13.09 5.20
CA GLY A 513 1.25 -12.96 4.41
C GLY A 513 1.30 -11.83 3.37
N ILE A 514 0.20 -11.65 2.62
CA ILE A 514 0.09 -10.61 1.59
C ILE A 514 0.34 -9.19 2.13
N ALA A 515 -0.07 -8.91 3.38
CA ALA A 515 0.10 -7.61 4.02
C ALA A 515 1.59 -7.28 4.25
N ASP A 516 2.37 -8.25 4.75
CA ASP A 516 3.82 -8.12 4.95
C ASP A 516 4.55 -8.01 3.61
N ARG A 517 4.22 -8.89 2.66
CA ARG A 517 4.85 -8.85 1.33
C ARG A 517 4.61 -7.52 0.59
N MET A 518 3.47 -6.87 0.82
CA MET A 518 3.20 -5.54 0.28
C MET A 518 3.97 -4.42 1.01
N ILE A 519 4.25 -4.55 2.31
CA ILE A 519 5.14 -3.63 3.06
C ILE A 519 6.55 -3.66 2.45
N TRP A 520 7.10 -4.86 2.26
CA TRP A 520 8.40 -5.08 1.62
C TRP A 520 8.44 -4.55 0.18
N PHE A 521 7.42 -4.86 -0.64
CA PHE A 521 7.32 -4.38 -2.02
C PHE A 521 7.23 -2.84 -2.16
N ASN A 522 6.57 -2.18 -1.20
CA ASN A 522 6.50 -0.73 -1.13
C ASN A 522 7.79 -0.08 -0.56
N GLY A 523 8.67 -0.86 0.08
CA GLY A 523 9.89 -0.37 0.71
C GLY A 523 9.62 0.46 1.98
N PHE A 524 8.56 0.15 2.72
CA PHE A 524 8.29 0.82 3.98
C PHE A 524 9.28 0.36 5.08
N PRO A 525 9.74 1.27 5.95
CA PRO A 525 10.66 0.91 7.03
C PRO A 525 9.88 0.25 8.18
N PHE A 526 9.66 -1.06 8.03
CA PHE A 526 9.01 -1.92 9.01
C PHE A 526 10.02 -2.95 9.51
N LEU A 527 10.20 -3.01 10.83
CA LEU A 527 11.00 -4.04 11.49
C LEU A 527 10.02 -5.12 11.92
N ASP A 528 10.06 -6.28 11.28
CA ASP A 528 9.15 -7.37 11.64
C ASP A 528 9.55 -7.99 12.99
N ASN A 529 8.55 -8.35 13.79
CA ASN A 529 8.70 -9.06 15.05
C ASN A 529 8.47 -10.57 14.89
N LYS A 530 7.92 -11.02 13.75
CA LYS A 530 7.64 -12.43 13.46
C LYS A 530 8.88 -13.19 12.97
N GLU A 531 9.92 -12.48 12.50
CA GLU A 531 11.16 -13.08 11.99
C GLU A 531 12.34 -12.85 12.94
N GLU A 532 12.78 -13.91 13.64
CA GLU A 532 14.02 -13.92 14.41
C GLU A 532 15.22 -14.12 13.46
N HIS A 533 15.82 -13.01 13.01
CA HIS A 533 17.05 -13.04 12.23
C HIS A 533 18.27 -13.10 13.16
N THR A 534 19.04 -14.19 13.10
CA THR A 534 20.34 -14.28 13.79
C THR A 534 21.46 -13.86 12.85
N PHE A 535 21.91 -12.61 12.94
CA PHE A 535 23.02 -12.07 12.16
C PHE A 535 24.39 -12.44 12.76
N GLY A 536 24.48 -12.57 14.10
CA GLY A 536 25.71 -12.86 14.83
C GLY A 536 26.74 -11.72 14.82
N VAL A 537 26.30 -10.50 14.52
CA VAL A 537 27.16 -9.34 14.23
C VAL A 537 27.06 -8.29 15.34
N PRO A 538 28.20 -7.75 15.82
CA PRO A 538 28.18 -6.70 16.82
C PRO A 538 27.67 -5.38 16.23
N VAL A 539 26.88 -4.67 17.03
CA VAL A 539 26.21 -3.41 16.67
C VAL A 539 27.20 -2.32 16.19
N SER A 540 28.46 -2.36 16.63
CA SER A 540 29.54 -1.48 16.16
C SER A 540 29.79 -1.51 14.65
N GLN A 541 29.34 -2.54 13.92
CA GLN A 541 29.43 -2.60 12.45
C GLN A 541 28.25 -1.92 11.74
N VAL A 542 27.14 -1.71 12.44
CA VAL A 542 25.89 -1.13 11.91
C VAL A 542 25.75 0.35 12.26
N MET A 543 26.40 0.78 13.34
CA MET A 543 26.26 2.12 13.90
C MET A 543 26.73 3.25 12.99
N THR A 544 26.11 4.42 13.14
CA THR A 544 26.66 5.67 12.63
C THR A 544 27.64 6.22 13.65
N GLY A 545 28.95 6.15 13.34
CA GLY A 545 30.03 6.62 14.22
C GLY A 545 30.34 8.13 14.11
N ASP A 546 30.04 8.76 12.97
CA ASP A 546 30.18 10.21 12.82
C ASP A 546 28.86 10.89 13.19
N VAL A 547 28.86 11.57 14.34
CA VAL A 547 27.64 12.08 15.00
C VAL A 547 27.84 13.54 15.40
N VAL A 548 26.85 14.38 15.06
CA VAL A 548 26.81 15.78 15.49
C VAL A 548 26.51 15.85 17.00
N ILE A 549 27.57 16.07 17.79
CA ILE A 549 27.55 16.16 19.25
C ILE A 549 27.34 17.61 19.74
N LEU A 550 26.62 17.75 20.86
CA LEU A 550 26.52 19.01 21.61
C LEU A 550 27.39 18.91 22.89
N PRO A 551 28.45 19.71 23.07
CA PRO A 551 29.17 19.78 24.35
C PRO A 551 28.31 20.46 25.42
N THR A 552 28.55 20.14 26.69
CA THR A 552 27.77 20.70 27.82
C THR A 552 27.86 22.22 27.93
N THR A 553 28.96 22.81 27.47
CA THR A 553 29.23 24.25 27.53
C THR A 553 29.89 24.73 26.23
N GLY A 554 29.95 26.05 26.04
CA GLY A 554 30.75 26.69 25.00
C GLY A 554 30.00 27.07 23.72
N TYR A 555 28.83 26.50 23.45
CA TYR A 555 27.99 26.98 22.34
C TYR A 555 27.25 28.27 22.69
N THR A 556 27.06 29.13 21.68
CA THR A 556 26.25 30.35 21.76
C THR A 556 24.85 30.12 21.17
N MET A 557 23.88 30.93 21.59
CA MET A 557 22.51 30.88 21.07
C MET A 557 22.47 30.94 19.53
N ARG A 558 23.24 31.84 18.92
CA ARG A 558 23.38 31.94 17.46
C ARG A 558 23.86 30.62 16.82
N HIS A 559 24.75 29.87 17.46
CA HIS A 559 25.23 28.60 16.91
C HIS A 559 24.15 27.51 16.98
N LEU A 560 23.40 27.41 18.09
CA LEU A 560 22.28 26.47 18.19
C LEU A 560 21.15 26.79 17.19
N GLU A 561 20.87 28.08 16.96
CA GLU A 561 19.92 28.51 15.93
C GLU A 561 20.41 28.17 14.52
N LYS A 562 21.70 28.38 14.23
CA LYS A 562 22.33 27.98 12.96
C LYS A 562 22.22 26.47 12.74
N LEU A 563 22.54 25.66 13.76
CA LEU A 563 22.36 24.20 13.76
C LEU A 563 20.91 23.79 13.47
N LEU A 564 19.93 24.47 14.10
CA LEU A 564 18.50 24.23 13.89
C LEU A 564 17.95 24.75 12.53
N LEU A 565 18.76 25.47 11.75
CA LEU A 565 18.42 25.92 10.39
C LEU A 565 19.11 25.08 9.32
N GLU A 566 20.39 24.75 9.51
CA GLU A 566 21.21 24.03 8.54
C GLU A 566 21.01 22.51 8.59
N ASP A 567 21.08 21.91 9.79
CA ASP A 567 21.00 20.46 9.93
C ASP A 567 19.57 19.94 9.80
N ARG A 568 19.42 18.71 9.27
CA ARG A 568 18.13 18.01 9.18
C ARG A 568 17.88 17.00 10.32
N TYR A 569 18.86 16.82 11.22
CA TYR A 569 18.81 15.85 12.31
C TYR A 569 17.67 16.12 13.30
N GLN A 570 17.09 15.04 13.83
CA GLN A 570 15.90 15.08 14.70
C GLN A 570 16.22 15.05 16.20
N GLY A 571 17.50 14.94 16.56
CA GLY A 571 18.02 15.04 17.92
C GLY A 571 19.53 14.86 17.93
N PHE A 572 20.13 15.18 19.07
CA PHE A 572 21.56 15.34 19.23
C PHE A 572 21.98 14.75 20.59
N PRO A 573 22.99 13.87 20.65
CA PRO A 573 23.58 13.47 21.92
C PRO A 573 24.40 14.62 22.52
N ILE A 574 24.34 14.71 23.84
CA ILE A 574 25.03 15.72 24.63
C ILE A 574 26.21 15.05 25.32
N VAL A 575 27.40 15.60 25.11
CA VAL A 575 28.64 15.12 25.71
C VAL A 575 29.24 16.18 26.62
N GLU A 576 30.07 15.80 27.58
CA GLU A 576 30.75 16.75 28.46
C GLU A 576 31.61 17.74 27.66
N ASP A 577 32.58 17.21 26.91
CA ASP A 577 33.45 17.94 25.99
C ASP A 577 33.65 17.16 24.67
N ARG A 578 34.06 17.88 23.62
CA ARG A 578 34.36 17.31 22.29
C ARG A 578 35.54 16.33 22.29
N VAL A 579 36.50 16.48 23.19
CA VAL A 579 37.67 15.59 23.30
C VAL A 579 37.36 14.38 24.18
N SER A 580 36.71 14.58 25.33
CA SER A 580 36.37 13.47 26.24
C SER A 580 35.29 12.56 25.64
N LYS A 581 34.33 13.14 24.90
CA LYS A 581 33.11 12.49 24.37
C LYS A 581 32.30 11.72 25.42
N ILE A 582 32.44 12.07 26.70
CA ILE A 582 31.69 11.44 27.78
C ILE A 582 30.21 11.81 27.63
N LEU A 583 29.33 10.81 27.54
CA LEU A 583 27.89 11.00 27.33
C LEU A 583 27.22 11.53 28.60
N VAL A 584 26.47 12.63 28.45
CA VAL A 584 25.73 13.30 29.54
C VAL A 584 24.22 13.18 29.34
N GLY A 585 23.74 13.06 28.10
CA GLY A 585 22.33 12.88 27.80
C GLY A 585 22.00 13.00 26.32
N TYR A 586 20.72 13.20 26.02
CA TYR A 586 20.21 13.36 24.66
C TYR A 586 19.13 14.45 24.61
N ILE A 587 19.09 15.23 23.53
CA ILE A 587 18.03 16.23 23.31
C ILE A 587 17.44 16.11 21.90
N GLY A 588 16.13 16.02 21.81
CA GLY A 588 15.42 16.04 20.53
C GLY A 588 15.38 17.45 19.93
N ARG A 589 15.28 17.54 18.60
CA ARG A 589 15.23 18.82 17.87
C ARG A 589 14.00 19.65 18.25
N THR A 590 12.87 18.98 18.47
CA THR A 590 11.60 19.58 18.89
C THR A 590 11.70 20.21 20.28
N GLU A 591 12.39 19.52 21.19
CA GLU A 591 12.62 19.88 22.58
C GLU A 591 13.61 21.04 22.67
N LEU A 592 14.74 20.96 21.94
CA LEU A 592 15.71 22.05 21.81
C LEU A 592 15.08 23.32 21.20
N ARG A 593 14.28 23.17 20.14
CA ARG A 593 13.56 24.30 19.54
C ARG A 593 12.54 24.90 20.51
N TYR A 594 11.73 24.07 21.18
CA TYR A 594 10.78 24.54 22.19
C TYR A 594 11.48 25.27 23.34
N ALA A 595 12.65 24.78 23.78
CA ALA A 595 13.45 25.43 24.81
C ALA A 595 13.94 26.81 24.34
N ILE A 596 14.54 26.93 23.16
CA ILE A 596 14.97 28.21 22.57
C ILE A 596 13.78 29.17 22.42
N ASP A 597 12.68 28.72 21.82
CA ASP A 597 11.47 29.51 21.61
C ASP A 597 10.79 29.91 22.95
N ARG A 598 11.03 29.17 24.04
CA ARG A 598 10.58 29.53 25.39
C ARG A 598 11.48 30.59 26.02
N VAL A 599 12.79 30.39 26.08
CA VAL A 599 13.71 31.37 26.70
C VAL A 599 13.63 32.72 25.95
N LYS A 600 13.45 32.72 24.61
CA LYS A 600 13.20 33.95 23.82
C LYS A 600 11.91 34.70 24.16
N ARG A 601 10.89 34.02 24.69
CA ARG A 601 9.64 34.65 25.17
C ARG A 601 9.78 35.13 26.60
N ASP A 602 10.51 34.39 27.42
CA ASP A 602 10.71 34.71 28.83
C ASP A 602 11.74 35.84 29.03
N ARG A 603 12.70 36.04 28.11
CA ARG A 603 13.78 37.04 28.19
C ARG A 603 14.25 37.57 26.83
N THR A 604 14.72 38.82 26.80
CA THR A 604 15.51 39.39 25.70
C THR A 604 16.97 38.93 25.79
N ILE A 605 17.34 37.95 24.97
CA ILE A 605 18.67 37.31 25.00
C ILE A 605 19.57 37.90 23.91
N SER A 606 20.83 38.19 24.23
CA SER A 606 21.84 38.50 23.21
C SER A 606 22.15 37.26 22.35
N PRO A 607 22.30 37.38 21.01
CA PRO A 607 22.70 36.26 20.15
C PRO A 607 24.03 35.58 20.54
N SER A 608 24.89 36.25 21.31
CA SER A 608 26.16 35.74 21.83
C SER A 608 26.07 35.05 23.20
N ALA A 609 24.89 34.97 23.82
CA ALA A 609 24.72 34.33 25.12
C ALA A 609 25.18 32.86 25.11
N LYS A 610 25.91 32.45 26.15
CA LYS A 610 26.45 31.09 26.30
C LYS A 610 25.39 30.12 26.80
N CYS A 611 25.35 28.95 26.20
CA CYS A 611 24.38 27.89 26.49
C CYS A 611 25.02 26.81 27.37
N TYR A 612 24.28 26.36 28.36
CA TYR A 612 24.69 25.32 29.31
C TYR A 612 23.67 24.18 29.25
N PHE A 613 24.17 22.94 29.16
CA PHE A 613 23.35 21.73 29.14
C PHE A 613 23.55 20.86 30.40
N SER A 614 24.54 21.17 31.23
CA SER A 614 24.66 20.64 32.59
C SER A 614 24.42 21.78 33.58
N PRO A 615 23.81 21.55 34.77
CA PRO A 615 23.82 22.57 35.81
C PRO A 615 25.27 22.95 36.13
N PRO A 616 25.59 24.25 36.33
CA PRO A 616 26.92 24.64 36.73
C PRO A 616 27.23 24.02 38.10
N ASN A 617 28.31 23.24 38.19
CA ASN A 617 28.81 22.75 39.48
C ASN A 617 29.21 23.96 40.34
N ASN A 618 28.46 24.21 41.42
CA ASN A 618 28.76 25.25 42.43
C ASN A 618 30.06 25.00 43.23
N ASN A 619 30.95 24.13 42.74
CA ASN A 619 32.17 23.68 43.42
C ASN A 619 33.45 24.34 42.89
N SER A 620 33.35 25.28 41.94
CA SER A 620 34.44 26.25 41.72
C SER A 620 34.36 27.32 42.81
N THR A 621 35.20 27.16 43.83
CA THR A 621 35.52 28.11 44.90
C THR A 621 35.09 29.55 44.63
N GLN A 622 34.05 30.00 45.36
CA GLN A 622 33.86 31.43 45.58
C GLN A 622 35.02 31.91 46.46
N ASP A 623 35.96 32.66 45.90
CA ASP A 623 36.79 33.54 46.71
C ASP A 623 35.84 34.56 47.38
N PRO A 624 35.83 34.66 48.73
CA PRO A 624 34.92 35.53 49.43
C PRO A 624 35.34 37.00 49.28
N VAL A 625 34.86 37.67 48.25
CA VAL A 625 35.04 39.12 48.08
C VAL A 625 34.23 39.85 49.15
N THR A 626 34.95 40.47 50.09
CA THR A 626 34.43 41.24 51.23
C THR A 626 33.47 42.35 50.79
N PRO A 627 32.29 42.52 51.44
CA PRO A 627 31.29 43.49 51.02
C PRO A 627 31.57 44.91 51.54
N THR A 628 32.41 45.68 50.85
CA THR A 628 32.64 47.11 51.15
C THR A 628 32.84 47.98 49.91
N THR A 629 31.75 48.34 49.22
CA THR A 629 31.50 49.68 48.64
C THR A 629 30.06 49.76 48.08
N PRO A 630 29.42 50.94 48.02
CA PRO A 630 28.00 51.05 47.69
C PRO A 630 27.72 51.09 46.18
N ALA A 631 26.63 50.44 45.77
CA ALA A 631 25.82 50.70 44.58
C ALA A 631 26.55 51.22 43.32
N ALA A 632 27.22 50.33 42.58
CA ALA A 632 27.44 50.56 41.15
C ALA A 632 26.08 50.60 40.43
N SER A 633 25.89 51.61 39.59
CA SER A 633 24.63 51.87 38.88
C SER A 633 24.21 50.71 37.98
N ILE A 634 22.94 50.32 38.06
CA ILE A 634 22.34 49.35 37.14
C ILE A 634 22.17 50.03 35.78
N THR A 635 23.13 49.84 34.88
CA THR A 635 22.98 50.21 33.47
C THR A 635 21.91 49.34 32.81
N PHE A 636 21.05 49.95 32.00
CA PHE A 636 19.90 49.29 31.37
C PHE A 636 20.29 48.12 30.43
N GLU A 637 21.55 48.08 29.98
CA GLU A 637 22.13 46.98 29.19
C GLU A 637 22.43 45.70 30.03
N GLY A 638 22.50 45.80 31.36
CA GLY A 638 22.86 44.68 32.24
C GLY A 638 21.79 43.60 32.41
N MET A 639 20.61 43.77 31.81
CA MET A 639 19.47 42.85 31.95
C MET A 639 19.44 41.69 30.95
N ALA A 640 20.29 41.70 29.91
CA ALA A 640 20.41 40.59 28.98
C ALA A 640 21.22 39.46 29.62
N SER A 641 20.56 38.38 30.07
CA SER A 641 21.24 37.24 30.69
C SER A 641 22.28 36.62 29.75
N SER A 642 23.55 36.74 30.10
CA SER A 642 24.70 36.28 29.30
C SER A 642 24.84 34.75 29.24
N SER A 643 24.11 34.04 30.10
CA SER A 643 24.02 32.58 30.17
C SER A 643 22.56 32.09 30.07
N VAL A 644 22.37 30.97 29.38
CA VAL A 644 21.09 30.25 29.25
C VAL A 644 21.28 28.80 29.66
N ASP A 645 20.47 28.32 30.60
CA ASP A 645 20.45 26.92 31.04
C ASP A 645 19.36 26.11 30.30
N PHE A 646 19.78 25.04 29.65
CA PHE A 646 18.95 24.08 28.94
C PHE A 646 18.87 22.71 29.64
N SER A 647 19.56 22.51 30.77
CA SER A 647 19.66 21.21 31.46
C SER A 647 18.30 20.55 31.71
N ARG A 648 17.29 21.36 32.04
CA ARG A 648 15.90 20.93 32.30
C ARG A 648 15.14 20.33 31.10
N PHE A 649 15.69 20.42 29.89
CA PHE A 649 15.05 19.94 28.65
C PHE A 649 15.74 18.70 28.04
N ILE A 650 16.69 18.12 28.78
CA ILE A 650 17.52 17.00 28.34
C ILE A 650 16.99 15.70 28.93
N ASP A 651 17.04 14.63 28.14
CA ASP A 651 16.95 13.28 28.66
C ASP A 651 18.34 12.87 29.20
N SER A 652 18.49 12.84 30.53
CA SER A 652 19.73 12.45 31.21
C SER A 652 19.94 10.93 31.27
N THR A 653 18.96 10.13 30.82
CA THR A 653 19.00 8.66 30.83
C THR A 653 18.57 8.07 29.48
N PRO A 654 19.23 8.44 28.36
CA PRO A 654 18.95 7.82 27.07
C PRO A 654 19.29 6.33 27.12
N VAL A 655 18.62 5.53 26.28
CA VAL A 655 18.93 4.10 26.16
C VAL A 655 20.31 3.93 25.51
N THR A 656 21.26 3.41 26.29
CA THR A 656 22.62 3.10 25.82
C THR A 656 22.85 1.59 25.68
N VAL A 657 23.69 1.20 24.73
CA VAL A 657 24.12 -0.20 24.53
C VAL A 657 25.63 -0.28 24.30
N HIS A 658 26.21 -1.41 24.69
CA HIS A 658 27.63 -1.68 24.49
C HIS A 658 27.93 -2.01 23.01
N PRO A 659 29.03 -1.52 22.41
CA PRO A 659 29.33 -1.71 20.97
C PRO A 659 29.45 -3.17 20.51
N ARG A 660 29.84 -4.09 21.43
CA ARG A 660 29.93 -5.53 21.15
C ARG A 660 28.62 -6.30 21.36
N LEU A 661 27.53 -5.63 21.75
CA LEU A 661 26.23 -6.30 21.88
C LEU A 661 25.79 -6.83 20.50
N PRO A 662 25.19 -8.03 20.42
CA PRO A 662 24.65 -8.55 19.17
C PRO A 662 23.51 -7.67 18.62
N LEU A 663 23.39 -7.58 17.29
CA LEU A 663 22.41 -6.74 16.60
C LEU A 663 20.96 -7.12 16.94
N GLU A 664 20.71 -8.41 17.17
CA GLU A 664 19.40 -9.00 17.46
C GLU A 664 18.85 -8.45 18.78
N THR A 665 19.69 -8.35 19.80
CA THR A 665 19.32 -7.75 21.09
C THR A 665 18.97 -6.27 20.94
N VAL A 666 19.63 -5.54 20.03
CA VAL A 666 19.30 -4.14 19.74
C VAL A 666 18.00 -4.02 18.92
N MET A 667 17.72 -4.96 18.02
CA MET A 667 16.43 -5.08 17.34
C MET A 667 15.30 -5.33 18.35
N GLU A 668 15.47 -6.26 19.27
CA GLU A 668 14.51 -6.50 20.36
C GLU A 668 14.27 -5.26 21.23
N LEU A 669 15.32 -4.49 21.55
CA LEU A 669 15.18 -3.22 22.28
C LEU A 669 14.35 -2.19 21.49
N PHE A 670 14.59 -2.06 20.18
CA PHE A 670 13.76 -1.23 19.30
C PHE A 670 12.29 -1.69 19.28
N GLN A 671 12.05 -3.00 19.21
CA GLN A 671 10.70 -3.58 19.15
C GLN A 671 9.94 -3.49 20.48
N LYS A 672 10.58 -3.84 21.61
CA LYS A 672 9.93 -3.97 22.93
C LYS A 672 9.78 -2.63 23.65
N ILE A 673 10.77 -1.74 23.55
CA ILE A 673 10.77 -0.43 24.24
C ILE A 673 10.30 0.69 23.32
N GLY A 674 10.48 0.56 22.00
CA GLY A 674 10.13 1.59 21.02
C GLY A 674 10.98 2.88 21.00
N PRO A 675 12.28 2.91 21.41
CA PRO A 675 13.11 4.11 21.32
C PRO A 675 13.29 4.55 19.85
N ARG A 676 13.44 5.85 19.62
CA ARG A 676 13.67 6.38 18.25
C ARG A 676 15.14 6.28 17.83
N VAL A 677 16.04 6.31 18.80
CA VAL A 677 17.50 6.25 18.69
C VAL A 677 18.00 5.47 19.90
N ILE A 678 19.02 4.64 19.71
CA ILE A 678 19.80 4.00 20.78
C ILE A 678 21.23 4.53 20.65
N LEU A 679 21.83 4.97 21.75
CA LEU A 679 23.21 5.48 21.77
C LEU A 679 24.17 4.33 22.07
N ILE A 680 25.38 4.38 21.51
CA ILE A 680 26.41 3.37 21.77
C ILE A 680 27.48 3.98 22.64
N GLU A 681 27.74 3.30 23.74
CA GLU A 681 28.60 3.79 24.81
C GLU A 681 29.65 2.74 25.17
N TYR A 682 30.90 3.18 25.32
CA TYR A 682 31.99 2.36 25.82
C TYR A 682 32.76 3.14 26.90
N HIS A 683 32.69 2.67 28.15
CA HIS A 683 33.26 3.33 29.34
C HIS A 683 32.87 4.81 29.45
N GLY A 684 31.58 5.15 29.40
CA GLY A 684 31.10 6.53 29.45
C GLY A 684 31.23 7.30 28.13
N LYS A 685 32.01 6.83 27.15
CA LYS A 685 32.25 7.56 25.89
C LYS A 685 31.25 7.18 24.82
N LEU A 686 30.71 8.19 24.15
CA LEU A 686 29.88 8.03 22.95
C LEU A 686 30.73 7.58 21.76
N GLU A 687 30.51 6.34 21.29
CA GLU A 687 31.13 5.83 20.06
C GLU A 687 30.28 6.08 18.81
N GLY A 688 28.95 6.12 18.96
CA GLY A 688 28.03 6.33 17.84
C GLY A 688 26.57 6.25 18.25
N LEU A 689 25.68 6.21 17.25
CA LEU A 689 24.25 5.97 17.44
C LEU A 689 23.69 4.97 16.43
N VAL A 690 22.55 4.38 16.78
CA VAL A 690 21.76 3.51 15.91
C VAL A 690 20.34 4.05 15.83
N THR A 691 19.77 4.01 14.63
CA THR A 691 18.34 4.16 14.41
C THR A 691 17.77 2.90 13.77
N VAL A 692 16.44 2.72 13.84
CA VAL A 692 15.73 1.63 13.14
C VAL A 692 16.07 1.58 11.64
N LYS A 693 16.41 2.72 11.02
CA LYS A 693 16.81 2.76 9.59
C LYS A 693 18.16 2.11 9.32
N ASP A 694 19.10 2.20 10.26
CA ASP A 694 20.46 1.66 10.09
C ASP A 694 20.44 0.14 10.21
N VAL A 695 19.66 -0.36 11.19
CA VAL A 695 19.30 -1.76 11.35
C VAL A 695 18.65 -2.32 10.07
N LEU A 696 17.58 -1.68 9.58
CA LEU A 696 16.89 -2.13 8.37
C LEU A 696 17.81 -2.09 7.14
N LYS A 697 18.62 -1.05 6.99
CA LYS A 697 19.61 -0.94 5.90
C LYS A 697 20.65 -2.07 5.96
N TYR A 698 21.01 -2.53 7.16
CA TYR A 698 21.89 -3.68 7.33
C TYR A 698 21.17 -4.98 6.95
N GLN A 699 19.94 -5.19 7.42
CA GLN A 699 19.10 -6.33 7.06
C GLN A 699 18.93 -6.46 5.53
N PHE A 700 18.47 -5.41 4.84
CA PHE A 700 18.37 -5.38 3.37
C PHE A 700 19.69 -5.71 2.66
N LYS A 701 20.84 -5.32 3.24
CA LYS A 701 22.16 -5.61 2.68
C LYS A 701 22.55 -7.08 2.85
N VAL A 702 22.19 -7.70 3.96
CA VAL A 702 22.40 -9.14 4.20
C VAL A 702 21.49 -9.96 3.28
N GLU A 703 20.19 -9.67 3.28
CA GLU A 703 19.20 -10.33 2.42
C GLU A 703 19.55 -10.24 0.94
N ALA A 704 20.01 -9.09 0.45
CA ALA A 704 20.49 -8.97 -0.93
C ALA A 704 21.67 -9.88 -1.23
N ASN A 705 22.64 -9.98 -0.32
CA ASN A 705 23.80 -10.88 -0.47
C ASN A 705 23.41 -12.36 -0.42
N GLU A 706 22.35 -12.73 0.30
CA GLU A 706 21.80 -14.08 0.32
C GLU A 706 20.95 -14.38 -0.92
N GLY A 707 20.15 -13.44 -1.41
CA GLY A 707 19.36 -13.57 -2.64
C GLY A 707 20.22 -13.85 -3.88
N PHE A 708 21.36 -13.15 -4.03
CA PHE A 708 22.37 -13.44 -5.07
C PHE A 708 22.94 -14.87 -5.02
N ARG A 709 22.75 -15.58 -3.90
CA ARG A 709 23.24 -16.95 -3.67
C ARG A 709 22.17 -18.00 -4.01
N GLU A 710 20.89 -17.68 -3.91
CA GLU A 710 19.77 -18.54 -4.35
C GLU A 710 19.49 -18.42 -5.87
N GLU A 711 19.73 -17.26 -6.49
CA GLU A 711 19.58 -17.06 -7.95
C GLU A 711 20.52 -17.93 -8.81
N ARG A 712 21.41 -18.72 -8.20
CA ARG A 712 22.24 -19.76 -8.85
C ARG A 712 21.49 -21.02 -9.30
N SER A 713 20.16 -20.97 -9.41
CA SER A 713 19.33 -22.06 -9.98
C SER A 713 18.89 -21.74 -11.43
N PRO A 714 19.71 -22.04 -12.46
CA PRO A 714 19.52 -21.57 -13.85
C PRO A 714 18.33 -22.20 -14.61
N VAL A 715 17.48 -22.97 -13.93
CA VAL A 715 16.36 -23.70 -14.52
C VAL A 715 15.03 -22.92 -14.42
N LEU A 716 14.88 -22.06 -13.40
CA LEU A 716 13.63 -21.30 -13.20
C LEU A 716 13.58 -20.02 -14.04
N SER A 717 14.66 -19.23 -14.12
CA SER A 717 14.70 -17.99 -14.92
C SER A 717 14.40 -18.24 -16.39
N ASN A 718 15.03 -19.24 -16.99
CA ASN A 718 14.80 -19.65 -18.38
C ASN A 718 13.33 -20.02 -18.69
N ASN A 719 12.62 -20.62 -17.74
CA ASN A 719 11.21 -20.95 -17.91
C ASN A 719 10.31 -19.71 -17.75
N GLU A 720 10.65 -18.78 -16.87
CA GLU A 720 9.91 -17.52 -16.70
C GLU A 720 10.11 -16.57 -17.89
N GLU A 721 11.33 -16.51 -18.47
CA GLU A 721 11.60 -15.78 -19.72
C GLU A 721 10.88 -16.40 -20.93
N ARG A 722 10.83 -17.74 -21.04
CA ARG A 722 10.05 -18.43 -22.08
C ARG A 722 8.55 -18.15 -21.96
N LEU A 723 8.00 -18.20 -20.75
CA LEU A 723 6.59 -17.89 -20.52
C LEU A 723 6.27 -16.44 -20.89
N TRP A 724 7.17 -15.51 -20.55
CA TRP A 724 7.07 -14.09 -20.92
C TRP A 724 7.15 -13.89 -22.45
N GLY A 725 8.03 -14.63 -23.14
CA GLY A 725 8.10 -14.66 -24.60
C GLY A 725 6.79 -15.10 -25.24
N VAL A 726 6.19 -16.20 -24.76
CA VAL A 726 4.89 -16.68 -25.24
C VAL A 726 3.77 -15.67 -25.00
N MET A 727 3.72 -15.07 -23.80
CA MET A 727 2.73 -14.01 -23.50
C MET A 727 2.91 -12.79 -24.41
N ARG A 728 4.15 -12.39 -24.72
CA ARG A 728 4.44 -11.31 -25.67
C ARG A 728 3.97 -11.65 -27.08
N SER A 729 4.25 -12.87 -27.57
CA SER A 729 3.79 -13.34 -28.88
C SER A 729 2.27 -13.39 -29.02
N VAL A 730 1.55 -13.85 -27.98
CA VAL A 730 0.08 -13.85 -27.96
C VAL A 730 -0.46 -12.41 -27.94
N GLY A 731 0.15 -11.52 -27.15
CA GLY A 731 -0.19 -10.10 -27.14
C GLY A 731 -0.02 -9.42 -28.50
N THR A 732 1.09 -9.67 -29.20
CA THR A 732 1.33 -9.13 -30.56
C THR A 732 0.37 -9.71 -31.60
N TRP A 733 0.01 -11.00 -31.49
CA TRP A 733 -0.97 -11.61 -32.39
C TRP A 733 -2.36 -10.97 -32.23
N TYR A 734 -2.78 -10.72 -30.98
CA TYR A 734 -4.06 -10.09 -30.68
C TYR A 734 -4.09 -8.61 -31.12
N ALA A 735 -2.99 -7.87 -30.92
CA ALA A 735 -2.84 -6.49 -31.37
C ALA A 735 -2.95 -6.37 -32.90
N ASN A 736 -2.19 -7.18 -33.64
CA ASN A 736 -2.20 -7.17 -35.11
C ASN A 736 -3.59 -7.51 -35.70
N THR A 737 -4.33 -8.42 -35.05
CA THR A 737 -5.70 -8.79 -35.46
C THR A 737 -6.71 -7.65 -35.25
N LEU A 738 -6.51 -6.78 -34.24
CA LEU A 738 -7.34 -5.60 -34.04
C LEU A 738 -6.98 -4.46 -35.01
N ILE A 739 -5.69 -4.20 -35.21
CA ILE A 739 -5.19 -3.12 -36.07
C ILE A 739 -5.65 -3.29 -37.53
N SER A 740 -5.71 -4.52 -38.06
CA SER A 740 -6.19 -4.78 -39.43
C SER A 740 -7.66 -4.45 -39.66
N SER A 741 -8.43 -4.08 -38.62
CA SER A 741 -9.85 -3.74 -38.73
C SER A 741 -10.15 -2.24 -38.66
N ALA A 742 -9.17 -1.39 -38.31
CA ALA A 742 -9.46 -0.09 -37.71
C ALA A 742 -9.03 1.18 -38.48
N MET A 743 -8.19 1.10 -39.53
CA MET A 743 -7.72 2.30 -40.23
C MET A 743 -7.90 2.27 -41.76
N SER A 744 -8.87 3.06 -42.21
CA SER A 744 -8.98 3.58 -43.58
C SER A 744 -9.44 5.04 -43.51
N THR A 745 -8.52 6.00 -43.37
CA THR A 745 -8.70 7.39 -43.87
C THR A 745 -7.38 8.19 -43.87
N SER A 746 -6.98 8.57 -45.07
CA SER A 746 -5.94 9.55 -45.47
C SER A 746 -5.81 10.84 -44.63
N ILE A 747 -4.56 11.29 -44.42
CA ILE A 747 -4.07 12.68 -44.60
C ILE A 747 -2.65 12.61 -45.23
N LYS A 748 -2.24 13.62 -46.03
CA LYS A 748 -0.98 13.66 -46.81
C LYS A 748 -0.01 14.79 -46.38
N SER A 749 1.26 14.63 -46.79
CA SER A 749 2.36 15.63 -46.94
C SER A 749 3.32 15.85 -45.74
N PRO A 750 4.57 16.34 -45.96
CA PRO A 750 5.50 15.94 -47.02
C PRO A 750 6.98 15.70 -46.55
N ASN A 751 7.62 14.70 -47.17
CA ASN A 751 9.06 14.36 -47.26
C ASN A 751 10.13 15.27 -46.58
N GLN A 752 10.75 14.77 -45.50
CA GLN A 752 12.20 14.89 -45.19
C GLN A 752 12.52 14.11 -43.90
N ASN A 753 13.21 12.96 -44.00
CA ASN A 753 13.21 11.96 -42.91
C ASN A 753 14.55 11.87 -42.12
N ILE A 754 15.47 12.83 -42.28
CA ILE A 754 16.62 13.01 -41.37
C ILE A 754 16.74 14.50 -41.09
N LEU A 755 16.62 14.88 -39.81
CA LEU A 755 16.80 16.26 -39.38
C LEU A 755 18.27 16.44 -38.95
N LEU A 756 19.09 16.91 -39.89
CA LEU A 756 20.39 17.49 -39.57
C LEU A 756 20.15 18.88 -39.01
N THR A 757 20.28 19.06 -37.70
CA THR A 757 20.11 20.38 -37.09
C THR A 757 21.49 21.03 -36.90
N PRO A 758 21.86 22.03 -37.72
CA PRO A 758 23.10 22.76 -37.46
C PRO A 758 22.99 23.53 -36.14
N SER A 759 24.12 23.80 -35.50
CA SER A 759 24.18 24.50 -34.21
C SER A 759 23.56 25.89 -34.25
N SER A 760 23.45 26.53 -35.42
CA SER A 760 22.74 27.79 -35.64
C SER A 760 21.23 27.72 -35.42
N ASP A 761 20.60 26.57 -35.67
CA ASP A 761 19.14 26.46 -35.81
C ASP A 761 18.49 25.93 -34.53
N LEU A 762 19.28 25.31 -33.64
CA LEU A 762 18.86 24.93 -32.29
C LEU A 762 19.10 26.05 -31.27
N ILE A 763 20.00 27.00 -31.52
CA ILE A 763 20.52 27.92 -30.51
C ILE A 763 20.04 29.36 -30.76
N GLU A 764 18.97 29.76 -30.08
CA GLU A 764 18.68 31.18 -29.85
C GLU A 764 19.16 31.56 -28.43
N ASN A 765 20.09 32.51 -28.34
CA ASN A 765 20.68 33.00 -27.07
C ASN A 765 21.20 31.88 -26.14
N GLY A 766 21.93 30.91 -26.69
CA GLY A 766 22.63 29.88 -25.91
C GLY A 766 21.74 28.77 -25.34
N LYS A 767 20.52 28.59 -25.85
CA LYS A 767 19.59 27.55 -25.41
C LYS A 767 19.07 26.73 -26.59
N ILE A 768 19.02 25.41 -26.42
CA ILE A 768 18.33 24.49 -27.33
C ILE A 768 16.83 24.81 -27.28
N ILE A 769 16.26 25.17 -28.43
CA ILE A 769 14.81 25.38 -28.61
C ILE A 769 14.08 24.02 -28.49
N ASP A 770 13.04 23.97 -27.67
CA ASP A 770 12.14 22.81 -27.45
C ASP A 770 12.80 21.40 -27.34
N PRO A 771 13.65 21.17 -26.31
CA PRO A 771 14.38 19.90 -26.12
C PRO A 771 13.49 18.68 -25.80
N TYR A 772 12.17 18.84 -25.75
CA TYR A 772 11.19 17.78 -25.52
C TYR A 772 10.46 17.33 -26.81
N ASN A 773 10.76 17.94 -27.95
CA ASN A 773 10.08 17.71 -29.22
C ASN A 773 11.03 17.23 -30.34
N LEU A 774 12.25 16.81 -29.98
CA LEU A 774 13.22 16.24 -30.91
C LEU A 774 12.82 14.81 -31.30
N PRO A 775 12.89 14.44 -32.58
CA PRO A 775 12.60 13.07 -33.00
C PRO A 775 13.71 12.12 -32.55
N HIS A 776 13.32 11.07 -31.82
CA HIS A 776 14.19 10.03 -31.30
C HIS A 776 14.36 8.89 -32.32
N PRO A 777 15.53 8.23 -32.41
CA PRO A 777 16.69 8.38 -31.52
C PRO A 777 17.50 9.67 -31.76
N VAL A 778 18.01 10.24 -30.67
CA VAL A 778 18.94 11.37 -30.68
C VAL A 778 20.37 10.83 -30.56
N ILE A 779 21.21 11.13 -31.55
CA ILE A 779 22.61 10.70 -31.63
C ILE A 779 23.53 11.90 -31.36
N PHE A 780 24.47 11.79 -30.42
CA PHE A 780 25.48 12.82 -30.15
C PHE A 780 26.89 12.33 -30.52
N LEU A 781 27.63 13.16 -31.27
CA LEU A 781 28.97 12.84 -31.79
C LEU A 781 30.09 13.48 -30.94
N SER A 782 30.39 12.86 -29.80
CA SER A 782 31.52 13.22 -28.93
C SER A 782 32.85 12.77 -29.54
N GLY A 783 33.94 13.52 -29.31
CA GLY A 783 35.27 13.04 -29.69
C GLY A 783 36.29 14.10 -30.06
N THR A 784 37.41 13.65 -30.63
CA THR A 784 38.44 14.54 -31.16
C THR A 784 37.93 15.30 -32.38
N THR A 785 38.06 16.63 -32.35
CA THR A 785 37.93 17.49 -33.52
C THR A 785 39.30 17.60 -34.20
N ASN A 786 39.33 17.35 -35.51
CA ASN A 786 40.57 17.39 -36.28
C ASN A 786 40.81 18.85 -36.73
N TYR A 787 41.74 19.55 -36.07
CA TYR A 787 42.02 20.97 -36.37
C TYR A 787 42.90 21.20 -37.60
N ASN A 788 43.42 20.13 -38.22
CA ASN A 788 44.23 20.24 -39.42
C ASN A 788 43.33 20.38 -40.66
N LYS A 789 43.44 21.50 -41.40
CA LYS A 789 42.53 21.86 -42.50
C LYS A 789 42.56 20.90 -43.70
N ASP A 790 43.59 20.07 -43.79
CA ASP A 790 43.84 19.18 -44.93
C ASP A 790 43.19 17.77 -44.78
N GLU A 791 42.55 17.46 -43.65
CA GLU A 791 41.87 16.18 -43.39
C GLU A 791 40.40 16.39 -43.04
N SER A 792 39.50 15.56 -43.59
CA SER A 792 38.06 15.67 -43.33
C SER A 792 37.68 15.31 -41.89
N ARG A 793 36.65 15.97 -41.35
CA ARG A 793 36.14 15.71 -39.99
C ARG A 793 35.45 14.34 -39.96
N TRP A 794 35.80 13.47 -39.01
CA TRP A 794 35.21 12.13 -38.95
C TRP A 794 33.72 12.14 -38.61
N GLN A 795 33.25 13.14 -37.83
CA GLN A 795 31.83 13.38 -37.56
C GLN A 795 31.05 13.67 -38.86
N GLU A 796 31.63 14.48 -39.75
CA GLU A 796 31.06 14.83 -41.06
C GLU A 796 31.05 13.61 -41.98
N VAL A 797 32.15 12.87 -42.07
CA VAL A 797 32.23 11.60 -42.83
C VAL A 797 31.23 10.56 -42.33
N LEU A 798 31.03 10.42 -41.01
CA LEU A 798 30.04 9.50 -40.45
C LEU A 798 28.61 9.95 -40.79
N THR A 799 28.34 11.26 -40.68
CA THR A 799 27.03 11.86 -40.98
C THR A 799 26.68 11.68 -42.46
N ASP A 800 27.60 12.02 -43.37
CA ASP A 800 27.43 11.83 -44.82
C ASP A 800 27.18 10.38 -45.20
N ARG A 801 27.84 9.42 -44.53
CA ARG A 801 27.61 7.99 -44.78
C ARG A 801 26.28 7.49 -44.25
N LEU A 802 25.82 7.95 -43.08
CA LEU A 802 24.48 7.63 -42.59
C LEU A 802 23.39 8.22 -43.51
N LEU A 803 23.59 9.44 -44.01
CA LEU A 803 22.74 10.06 -45.04
C LEU A 803 22.76 9.29 -46.36
N ALA A 804 23.93 8.79 -46.78
CA ALA A 804 24.07 7.97 -47.98
C ALA A 804 23.38 6.60 -47.82
N ARG A 805 23.50 5.93 -46.66
CA ARG A 805 22.82 4.67 -46.33
C ARG A 805 21.30 4.80 -46.43
N SER A 806 20.74 5.90 -45.90
CA SER A 806 19.32 6.24 -46.01
C SER A 806 18.85 6.48 -47.46
N ARG A 807 19.75 6.94 -48.35
CA ARG A 807 19.45 7.11 -49.78
C ARG A 807 19.60 5.82 -50.59
N SER A 808 20.55 4.95 -50.27
CA SER A 808 20.85 3.73 -51.05
C SER A 808 19.78 2.64 -50.93
N THR A 809 19.06 2.57 -49.81
CA THR A 809 17.92 1.65 -49.59
C THR A 809 16.70 1.95 -50.47
N SER A 810 16.75 3.00 -51.31
CA SER A 810 15.68 3.43 -52.22
C SER A 810 15.83 2.89 -53.67
N THR A 811 16.98 2.34 -54.05
CA THR A 811 17.34 2.18 -55.49
C THR A 811 17.50 0.75 -56.02
N ASP A 812 17.67 -0.26 -55.17
CA ASP A 812 17.90 -1.65 -55.59
C ASP A 812 16.66 -2.55 -55.37
N ASP A 813 15.54 -2.24 -56.04
CA ASP A 813 14.58 -3.29 -56.43
C ASP A 813 13.67 -2.86 -57.60
N LYS A 814 14.11 -3.12 -58.84
CA LYS A 814 13.26 -2.99 -60.04
C LYS A 814 12.47 -4.27 -60.27
N ASN A 815 11.41 -4.51 -59.48
CA ASN A 815 10.15 -5.21 -59.86
C ASN A 815 9.30 -5.71 -58.66
N VAL A 816 8.81 -4.84 -57.77
CA VAL A 816 7.54 -5.08 -57.03
C VAL A 816 6.83 -3.74 -56.81
N THR A 817 5.50 -3.71 -56.93
CA THR A 817 4.68 -2.57 -56.50
C THR A 817 4.52 -2.57 -54.98
N SER A 818 5.41 -1.89 -54.27
CA SER A 818 5.29 -1.56 -52.85
C SER A 818 5.38 -0.05 -52.64
N GLU A 819 4.57 0.48 -51.73
CA GLU A 819 4.61 1.90 -51.36
C GLU A 819 5.99 2.26 -50.74
N PRO A 820 6.47 3.51 -50.89
CA PRO A 820 7.75 3.91 -50.31
C PRO A 820 7.69 3.91 -48.79
N ASN A 821 8.47 3.04 -48.14
CA ASN A 821 8.61 3.01 -46.68
C ASN A 821 9.06 4.39 -46.16
N SER A 822 8.23 4.99 -45.31
CA SER A 822 8.53 6.24 -44.65
C SER A 822 9.48 6.02 -43.47
N PHE A 823 10.78 6.28 -43.66
CA PHE A 823 11.77 6.29 -42.58
C PHE A 823 11.30 7.14 -41.39
N ALA A 824 11.49 6.65 -40.16
CA ALA A 824 11.33 7.45 -38.96
C ALA A 824 12.40 8.57 -38.90
N PRO A 825 12.04 9.80 -38.48
CA PRO A 825 13.01 10.89 -38.38
C PRO A 825 14.06 10.62 -37.29
N VAL A 826 15.33 10.80 -37.63
CA VAL A 826 16.47 10.69 -36.70
C VAL A 826 17.11 12.07 -36.50
N THR A 827 17.53 12.38 -35.26
CA THR A 827 18.27 13.60 -34.92
C THR A 827 19.75 13.30 -34.71
N ILE A 828 20.64 14.00 -35.42
CA ILE A 828 22.10 13.94 -35.19
C ILE A 828 22.58 15.31 -34.68
N ILE A 829 23.25 15.32 -33.52
CA ILE A 829 23.88 16.48 -32.91
C ILE A 829 25.41 16.39 -33.09
N ASP A 830 25.96 17.24 -33.96
CA ASP A 830 27.40 17.47 -34.09
C ASP A 830 27.79 18.69 -33.22
N PRO A 831 28.70 18.56 -32.23
CA PRO A 831 29.13 19.67 -31.38
C PRO A 831 30.02 20.70 -32.11
N TYR A 832 30.51 20.40 -33.31
CA TYR A 832 31.48 21.25 -34.02
C TYR A 832 30.97 22.69 -34.27
N ASN A 833 31.76 23.67 -33.83
CA ASN A 833 31.49 25.09 -34.04
C ASN A 833 32.56 25.74 -34.94
N PRO A 834 32.21 26.15 -36.18
CA PRO A 834 33.17 26.76 -37.12
C PRO A 834 33.62 28.18 -36.72
N ALA A 835 32.96 28.82 -35.75
CA ALA A 835 33.34 30.14 -35.22
C ALA A 835 34.32 30.06 -34.03
N TRP A 836 34.75 28.86 -33.65
CA TRP A 836 35.79 28.65 -32.66
C TRP A 836 37.15 29.08 -33.21
N ASP A 837 37.80 30.03 -32.54
CA ASP A 837 39.14 30.50 -32.88
C ASP A 837 40.02 30.67 -31.63
N SER A 838 41.30 31.02 -31.83
CA SER A 838 42.26 31.21 -30.74
C SER A 838 42.06 32.50 -29.94
N THR A 839 40.95 33.24 -30.11
CA THR A 839 40.62 34.45 -29.34
C THR A 839 39.69 34.19 -28.17
N TRP A 840 39.01 33.03 -28.16
CA TRP A 840 38.15 32.59 -27.06
C TRP A 840 39.02 32.24 -25.84
N ARG A 841 38.60 32.66 -24.64
CA ARG A 841 39.27 32.28 -23.39
C ARG A 841 38.56 31.09 -22.74
N GLU A 842 39.34 30.08 -22.34
CA GLU A 842 38.84 28.92 -21.57
C GLU A 842 38.59 29.29 -20.09
N ASP A 843 37.78 30.31 -19.84
CA ASP A 843 37.43 30.78 -18.51
C ASP A 843 35.90 31.00 -18.35
N LEU A 844 35.44 31.10 -17.11
CA LEU A 844 34.01 31.30 -16.79
C LEU A 844 33.50 32.73 -17.08
N SER A 845 34.36 33.63 -17.60
CA SER A 845 34.01 35.01 -17.95
C SER A 845 33.81 35.23 -19.45
N ASP A 846 34.30 34.32 -20.30
CA ASP A 846 34.00 34.31 -21.73
C ASP A 846 32.66 33.62 -22.00
N GLU A 847 31.64 34.44 -22.26
CA GLU A 847 30.27 34.00 -22.55
C GLU A 847 30.19 33.06 -23.76
N LYS A 848 31.09 33.19 -24.75
CA LYS A 848 31.12 32.32 -25.93
C LYS A 848 31.54 30.91 -25.55
N PHE A 849 32.64 30.79 -24.82
CA PHE A 849 33.18 29.52 -24.31
C PHE A 849 32.16 28.82 -23.40
N VAL A 850 31.60 29.55 -22.43
CA VAL A 850 30.57 29.03 -21.51
C VAL A 850 29.32 28.57 -22.27
N THR A 851 28.90 29.28 -23.32
CA THR A 851 27.73 28.89 -24.13
C THR A 851 27.98 27.59 -24.91
N GLN A 852 29.14 27.46 -25.56
CA GLN A 852 29.52 26.26 -26.31
C GLN A 852 29.57 25.02 -25.40
N VAL A 853 30.24 25.11 -24.25
CA VAL A 853 30.37 23.97 -23.32
C VAL A 853 29.01 23.57 -22.73
N ASN A 854 28.11 24.52 -22.46
CA ASN A 854 26.76 24.20 -22.00
C ASN A 854 25.91 23.51 -23.09
N PHE A 855 26.09 23.86 -24.37
CA PHE A 855 25.44 23.16 -25.48
C PHE A 855 25.90 21.70 -25.59
N GLU A 856 27.21 21.45 -25.54
CA GLU A 856 27.79 20.10 -25.57
C GLU A 856 27.29 19.22 -24.42
N LEU A 857 27.32 19.75 -23.18
CA LEU A 857 26.80 19.07 -21.99
C LEU A 857 25.30 18.79 -22.09
N LYS A 858 24.52 19.67 -22.74
CA LYS A 858 23.09 19.48 -22.95
C LYS A 858 22.79 18.45 -24.04
N GLY A 859 23.56 18.42 -25.12
CA GLY A 859 23.50 17.36 -26.13
C GLY A 859 23.77 15.97 -25.53
N LEU A 860 24.80 15.86 -24.69
CA LEU A 860 25.11 14.64 -23.93
C LEU A 860 24.01 14.24 -22.93
N GLU A 861 23.13 15.15 -22.51
CA GLU A 861 21.94 14.84 -21.68
C GLU A 861 20.73 14.37 -22.47
N LEU A 862 20.59 14.80 -23.72
CA LEU A 862 19.43 14.49 -24.56
C LEU A 862 19.63 13.24 -25.42
N ALA A 863 20.89 12.85 -25.66
CA ALA A 863 21.22 11.72 -26.53
C ALA A 863 20.80 10.35 -25.96
N ASP A 864 20.17 9.53 -26.81
CA ASP A 864 19.95 8.09 -26.55
C ASP A 864 21.21 7.29 -26.90
N VAL A 865 21.92 7.71 -27.95
CA VAL A 865 23.15 7.10 -28.45
C VAL A 865 24.27 8.13 -28.41
N VAL A 866 25.39 7.81 -27.76
CA VAL A 866 26.60 8.63 -27.80
C VAL A 866 27.71 7.86 -28.49
N VAL A 867 28.21 8.43 -29.60
CA VAL A 867 29.39 7.95 -30.31
C VAL A 867 30.58 8.77 -29.84
N VAL A 868 31.59 8.11 -29.26
CA VAL A 868 32.83 8.76 -28.78
C VAL A 868 33.99 8.37 -29.70
N GLY A 869 34.49 9.30 -30.50
CA GLY A 869 35.60 9.08 -31.44
C GLY A 869 36.95 9.62 -30.93
N PHE A 870 37.97 8.76 -30.87
CA PHE A 870 39.37 9.14 -30.75
C PHE A 870 40.05 8.88 -32.11
N ILE A 871 39.90 9.83 -33.03
CA ILE A 871 40.24 9.70 -34.47
C ILE A 871 40.91 11.00 -34.97
N GLY A 872 41.94 10.89 -35.82
CA GLY A 872 42.55 12.02 -36.53
C GLY A 872 44.09 12.03 -36.50
N ALA A 873 44.71 12.96 -37.24
CA ALA A 873 46.17 13.03 -37.40
C ALA A 873 46.93 13.16 -36.07
N ASP A 874 46.49 14.03 -35.15
CA ASP A 874 47.09 14.20 -33.82
C ASP A 874 46.97 12.93 -32.95
N VAL A 875 45.93 12.12 -33.17
CA VAL A 875 45.71 10.83 -32.48
C VAL A 875 46.68 9.78 -33.02
N ARG A 876 46.76 9.62 -34.35
CA ARG A 876 47.72 8.69 -35.00
C ARG A 876 49.18 9.04 -34.72
N ALA A 877 49.49 10.32 -34.54
CA ALA A 877 50.82 10.81 -34.17
C ALA A 877 51.17 10.61 -32.68
N GLY A 878 50.25 10.09 -31.85
CA GLY A 878 50.48 9.83 -30.43
C GLY A 878 50.68 11.10 -29.59
N LYS A 879 50.15 12.24 -30.04
CA LYS A 879 50.39 13.55 -29.41
C LYS A 879 49.74 13.62 -28.03
N ILE A 880 50.56 13.88 -27.01
CA ILE A 880 50.11 13.98 -25.62
C ILE A 880 49.09 15.12 -25.49
N GLY A 881 47.93 14.83 -24.90
CA GLY A 881 46.84 15.79 -24.71
C GLY A 881 45.75 15.75 -25.79
N ALA A 882 46.02 15.18 -26.98
CA ALA A 882 44.96 14.90 -27.95
C ALA A 882 43.86 14.04 -27.29
N GLY A 883 42.59 14.34 -27.57
CA GLY A 883 41.43 13.60 -27.03
C GLY A 883 41.19 13.74 -25.51
N GLY A 884 41.80 14.72 -24.84
CA GLY A 884 41.60 14.95 -23.40
C GLY A 884 40.12 15.15 -23.02
N THR A 885 39.41 16.03 -23.75
CA THR A 885 37.98 16.32 -23.53
C THR A 885 37.10 15.10 -23.78
N ALA A 886 37.31 14.39 -24.91
CA ALA A 886 36.59 13.17 -25.25
C ALA A 886 36.72 12.07 -24.17
N LEU A 887 37.86 12.01 -23.48
CA LEU A 887 38.08 11.07 -22.38
C LEU A 887 37.34 11.47 -21.08
N LEU A 888 37.08 12.76 -20.87
CA LEU A 888 36.19 13.25 -19.81
C LEU A 888 34.73 12.97 -20.16
N GLU A 889 34.29 13.27 -21.39
CA GLU A 889 32.94 13.00 -21.88
C GLU A 889 32.59 11.51 -21.80
N LEU A 890 33.51 10.63 -22.21
CA LEU A 890 33.37 9.18 -22.02
C LEU A 890 33.18 8.80 -20.55
N GLY A 891 33.95 9.40 -19.64
CA GLY A 891 33.79 9.18 -18.20
C GLY A 891 32.43 9.63 -17.65
N MET A 892 31.82 10.65 -18.27
CA MET A 892 30.50 11.17 -17.91
C MET A 892 29.36 10.28 -18.45
N THR A 893 29.47 9.79 -19.68
CA THR A 893 28.44 8.93 -20.30
C THR A 893 28.41 7.53 -19.69
N LEU A 894 29.57 6.90 -19.44
CA LEU A 894 29.68 5.57 -18.80
C LEU A 894 29.02 5.49 -17.41
N LYS A 895 28.76 6.63 -16.75
CA LYS A 895 28.11 6.72 -15.44
C LYS A 895 26.57 6.84 -15.53
N ARG A 896 26.01 7.16 -16.70
CA ARG A 896 24.57 7.37 -16.91
C ARG A 896 23.87 6.05 -17.27
N LYS A 897 22.74 5.76 -16.63
CA LYS A 897 21.92 4.58 -16.96
C LYS A 897 20.92 4.93 -18.06
N GLY A 898 20.96 4.18 -19.17
CA GLY A 898 19.96 4.26 -20.25
C GLY A 898 20.49 4.71 -21.61
N GLN A 899 21.71 5.25 -21.69
CA GLN A 899 22.34 5.65 -22.96
C GLN A 899 23.14 4.49 -23.57
N LYS A 900 23.06 4.30 -24.89
CA LYS A 900 23.92 3.37 -25.64
C LYS A 900 25.21 4.10 -26.02
N VAL A 901 26.33 3.72 -25.42
CA VAL A 901 27.65 4.30 -25.73
C VAL A 901 28.36 3.41 -26.75
N ILE A 902 28.95 4.03 -27.78
CA ILE A 902 29.80 3.37 -28.79
C ILE A 902 31.12 4.12 -28.80
N VAL A 903 32.25 3.42 -28.64
CA VAL A 903 33.57 4.05 -28.60
C VAL A 903 34.39 3.59 -29.80
N CYS A 904 34.96 4.54 -30.54
CA CYS A 904 35.88 4.27 -31.65
C CYS A 904 37.27 4.81 -31.27
N VAL A 905 38.29 3.95 -31.29
CA VAL A 905 39.68 4.33 -30.94
C VAL A 905 40.59 3.98 -32.11
N GLU A 906 41.13 5.00 -32.77
CA GLU A 906 42.12 4.82 -33.83
C GLU A 906 43.49 4.46 -33.22
N LYS A 907 44.21 3.54 -33.89
CA LYS A 907 45.53 3.08 -33.44
C LYS A 907 46.52 4.26 -33.39
N GLY A 908 47.19 4.39 -32.24
CA GLY A 908 48.14 5.47 -31.96
C GLY A 908 47.71 6.40 -30.83
N PHE A 909 46.45 6.35 -30.39
CA PHE A 909 45.99 7.13 -29.26
C PHE A 909 46.83 6.87 -28.00
N TRP A 910 47.43 7.92 -27.44
CA TRP A 910 48.38 7.83 -26.30
C TRP A 910 47.81 7.21 -25.02
N LYS A 911 46.48 7.03 -24.94
CA LYS A 911 45.74 6.35 -23.86
C LYS A 911 44.88 5.18 -24.32
N GLU A 912 45.17 4.57 -25.48
CA GLU A 912 44.39 3.46 -26.08
C GLU A 912 44.06 2.36 -25.07
N GLY A 913 45.07 1.86 -24.34
CA GLY A 913 44.87 0.80 -23.33
C GLY A 913 43.96 1.21 -22.16
N TYR A 914 43.95 2.49 -21.78
CA TYR A 914 43.07 3.00 -20.72
C TYR A 914 41.59 3.01 -21.18
N VAL A 915 41.35 3.40 -22.44
CA VAL A 915 40.00 3.39 -23.03
C VAL A 915 39.50 1.95 -23.22
N LYS A 916 40.35 1.03 -23.67
CA LYS A 916 39.99 -0.39 -23.83
C LYS A 916 39.60 -1.04 -22.50
N VAL A 917 40.36 -0.80 -21.41
CA VAL A 917 40.01 -1.28 -20.05
C VAL A 917 38.73 -0.64 -19.51
N LEU A 918 38.46 0.64 -19.82
CA LEU A 918 37.18 1.28 -19.47
C LEU A 918 36.00 0.62 -20.18
N CYS A 919 36.12 0.37 -21.49
CA CYS A 919 35.07 -0.27 -22.28
C CYS A 919 34.77 -1.69 -21.77
N GLU A 920 35.80 -2.49 -21.51
CA GLU A 920 35.66 -3.83 -20.92
C GLU A 920 34.97 -3.79 -19.54
N ARG A 921 35.41 -2.90 -18.65
CA ARG A 921 34.89 -2.78 -17.29
C ARG A 921 33.41 -2.37 -17.21
N PHE A 922 32.95 -1.57 -18.18
CA PHE A 922 31.57 -1.06 -18.23
C PHE A 922 30.69 -1.76 -19.28
N GLY A 923 31.20 -2.79 -19.97
CA GLY A 923 30.44 -3.56 -20.95
C GLY A 923 30.11 -2.80 -22.24
N VAL A 924 30.97 -1.86 -22.64
CA VAL A 924 30.77 -0.99 -23.80
C VAL A 924 31.59 -1.46 -25.00
N GLN A 925 31.02 -1.34 -26.20
CA GLN A 925 31.68 -1.74 -27.44
C GLN A 925 32.78 -0.72 -27.81
N CYS A 926 34.02 -1.21 -27.88
CA CYS A 926 35.19 -0.48 -28.39
C CYS A 926 35.52 -0.98 -29.79
N LEU A 927 35.61 -0.07 -30.75
CA LEU A 927 35.81 -0.35 -32.18
C LEU A 927 37.15 0.22 -32.63
N ASP A 928 37.89 -0.53 -33.45
CA ASP A 928 39.20 -0.10 -34.00
C ASP A 928 39.05 0.69 -35.34
N SER A 929 37.84 0.89 -35.88
CA SER A 929 37.60 1.65 -37.11
C SER A 929 36.24 2.34 -37.17
N LEU A 930 36.20 3.49 -37.87
CA LEU A 930 34.98 4.27 -38.12
C LEU A 930 33.94 3.51 -38.96
N SER A 931 34.38 2.64 -39.88
CA SER A 931 33.49 1.82 -40.71
C SER A 931 32.68 0.81 -39.90
N MET A 932 33.21 0.28 -38.80
CA MET A 932 32.44 -0.59 -37.90
C MET A 932 31.42 0.22 -37.09
N ALA A 933 31.75 1.46 -36.72
CA ALA A 933 30.83 2.36 -36.02
C ALA A 933 29.62 2.71 -36.91
N GLU A 934 29.85 2.99 -38.18
CA GLU A 934 28.80 3.20 -39.19
C GLU A 934 27.83 2.01 -39.31
N THR A 935 28.33 0.78 -39.39
CA THR A 935 27.50 -0.43 -39.43
C THR A 935 26.63 -0.54 -38.17
N ILE A 936 27.24 -0.44 -36.98
CA ILE A 936 26.58 -0.65 -35.68
C ILE A 936 25.62 0.48 -35.30
N VAL A 937 25.92 1.73 -35.69
CA VAL A 937 25.00 2.86 -35.53
C VAL A 937 23.80 2.69 -36.44
N GLY A 938 24.01 2.36 -37.72
CA GLY A 938 22.91 2.13 -38.66
C GLY A 938 22.03 0.94 -38.27
N GLU A 939 22.60 -0.22 -37.95
CA GLU A 939 21.83 -1.37 -37.41
C GLU A 939 21.10 -1.01 -36.11
N GLY A 940 21.68 -0.13 -35.29
CA GLY A 940 21.02 0.42 -34.12
C GLY A 940 19.79 1.26 -34.46
N VAL A 941 19.88 2.13 -35.47
CA VAL A 941 18.74 2.93 -35.96
C VAL A 941 17.67 2.03 -36.56
N ASP A 942 18.04 1.09 -37.44
CA ASP A 942 17.13 0.14 -38.07
C ASP A 942 16.39 -0.74 -37.02
N SER A 943 17.10 -1.15 -35.95
CA SER A 943 16.51 -1.88 -34.83
C SER A 943 15.57 -1.01 -33.97
N TRP A 944 15.88 0.28 -33.80
CA TRP A 944 15.00 1.21 -33.07
C TRP A 944 13.75 1.54 -33.89
N GLU A 945 13.83 1.57 -35.22
CA GLU A 945 12.68 1.71 -36.10
C GLU A 945 11.73 0.50 -36.00
N SER A 946 12.27 -0.72 -35.86
CA SER A 946 11.48 -1.92 -35.56
C SER A 946 10.73 -1.84 -34.21
N GLU A 947 11.35 -1.27 -33.18
CA GLU A 947 10.71 -1.07 -31.87
C GLU A 947 9.72 0.12 -31.88
N LEU A 948 10.01 1.20 -32.62
CA LEU A 948 9.13 2.36 -32.78
C LEU A 948 7.90 2.05 -33.63
N SER A 949 8.03 1.28 -34.71
CA SER A 949 6.89 0.82 -35.52
C SER A 949 5.91 -0.03 -34.70
N GLN A 950 6.40 -0.82 -33.73
CA GLN A 950 5.58 -1.52 -32.74
C GLN A 950 4.91 -0.58 -31.72
N MET A 951 5.42 0.64 -31.51
CA MET A 951 4.82 1.63 -30.60
C MET A 951 3.87 2.61 -31.31
N THR A 952 4.12 2.98 -32.57
CA THR A 952 3.29 3.94 -33.32
C THR A 952 2.07 3.30 -33.96
N GLY A 953 2.07 1.98 -34.18
CA GLY A 953 0.85 1.21 -34.51
C GLY A 953 -0.16 1.06 -33.35
N LEU A 954 0.07 1.75 -32.23
CA LEU A 954 -0.76 1.73 -31.00
C LEU A 954 -1.24 3.14 -30.59
N VAL A 955 -1.36 4.07 -31.55
CA VAL A 955 -1.93 5.42 -31.39
C VAL A 955 -3.36 5.48 -31.95
#